data_AF-A0A1V2QM69-F1
#
_entry.id   AF-A0A1V2QM69-F1
#
_cell.length_a   1.000
_cell.length_b   1.000
_cell.length_c   1.000
_cell.angle_alpha   90.00
_cell.angle_beta   90.00
_cell.angle_gamma   90.00
#
_symmetry.space_group_name_H-M   'P 1'
#
loop_
_entity.id
_entity.type
_entity.pdbx_description
1 polymer ?
#
loop_
_entity_poly.entity_id
_entity_poly.type
_entity_poly.pdbx_seq_one_letter_code
_entity_poly.pdbx_strand_id
1 'polypeptide(L)'
;MYNQIRTCAFEHAPSCDPWVEQFHVAKFAEQWQTELTDLYALGWRSREAMVGLPVRHLNQVLRAVAPGVLATGRGAAADPSIPWIYTNGEVPTEVVRAAFLTWVMSLRPEPEHQAALGRVLDLISGTAIEWLPVEVDLTSVDLSVGGTALPPRRLYSLLPELVAMRLAKRSFRARESDGETRFRVVNRDQGTELVSWPPRSTPFDGGGHFYSAVVRVTCHTVPFTTHLRVHVSTGIRRWVAGDRLFLPHRRSATALVDTPSLWGDGGSVARTRLSVNSIRYDARQGRVVWGRNSPMGLLGDLDVIGSYPKAEEVISSPKAWLTGRDGKAVGIVHSTALETTHAVGTGLMPDERAELDEWVTKGLEPMLRRVPDLVRVPRVRNKPALLPAVPKTRPEQRERVDRQVEENRRRGLRAVLAGEPLHVDVVTIFPESADRILREFARQLGCSEEQVTTEVRQRWFFDGLEVRLTVSSLGDLAREVHVPKPGTPQRPAAVREAHRARRLAAGGAFPRLDAPAIALVELPGGDRFTEPDSDPKSALRLGFADSGRLTQFIRPLPGSGDDVDQRVRSACLDAYRQLGVFTTAEPRTRSPLPTGLQYVGLWVVRGAQGRRLVAVRVRPGEEFQQVTAWDDRVKDWVPYRRFLLTSSAADASFRTKGRRNAEDDRLEVERRIRSILYQSRDRPTLLLVNSGNLRESWPSLANGSLMKDHLGFTGIQDQRVGAYGEELRVVLVRDRNSREEVPQWYAPTPEGKPAGFASGLWCPGDKASDNRVFASTADLPRSFPKTPRGLRKLGDDVSSQYGATVSAWNPQYLEVTSLCVASGDADSPDSAAEWASVAHQQRFHDEYDPLAQPFPVHLAKKAEEYCCSTESTEDEVE
;
A
#
# COMPACT_ATOMS: atom_id res chain seq x y z
N MET A 1 10.21 -22.82 -18.65
CA MET A 1 9.27 -21.84 -18.06
C MET A 1 8.67 -22.51 -16.83
N TYR A 2 8.51 -21.82 -15.71
CA TYR A 2 7.87 -22.42 -14.53
C TYR A 2 6.40 -22.76 -14.82
N ASN A 3 5.89 -23.90 -14.37
CA ASN A 3 4.50 -24.31 -14.62
C ASN A 3 3.59 -24.20 -13.40
N GLN A 4 4.17 -23.86 -12.25
CA GLN A 4 3.47 -23.63 -11.00
C GLN A 4 4.10 -22.48 -10.23
N ILE A 5 3.32 -21.89 -9.34
CA ILE A 5 3.80 -20.99 -8.28
C ILE A 5 3.35 -21.51 -6.93
N ARG A 6 4.17 -21.28 -5.92
CA ARG A 6 3.88 -21.58 -4.53
C ARG A 6 3.53 -20.30 -3.82
N THR A 7 2.44 -20.32 -3.05
CA THR A 7 2.06 -19.21 -2.18
C THR A 7 2.50 -19.49 -0.75
N CYS A 8 3.02 -18.48 -0.06
CA CYS A 8 3.33 -18.52 1.36
C CYS A 8 2.03 -18.29 2.17
N ALA A 9 1.10 -19.23 2.01
CA ALA A 9 -0.20 -19.23 2.66
C ALA A 9 -0.44 -20.61 3.29
N PHE A 10 -1.08 -20.62 4.46
CA PHE A 10 -1.36 -21.82 5.23
C PHE A 10 -2.86 -21.89 5.57
N GLU A 11 -3.36 -23.12 5.68
CA GLU A 11 -4.73 -23.43 6.03
C GLU A 11 -4.76 -24.58 7.03
N HIS A 12 -5.86 -24.75 7.75
CA HIS A 12 -6.04 -25.89 8.62
C HIS A 12 -5.91 -27.20 7.83
N ALA A 13 -5.15 -28.15 8.36
CA ALA A 13 -4.99 -29.47 7.76
C ALA A 13 -6.30 -30.27 7.93
N PRO A 14 -6.98 -30.71 6.85
CA PRO A 14 -8.25 -31.44 6.96
C PRO A 14 -8.18 -32.77 7.69
N SER A 15 -6.96 -33.32 7.83
CA SER A 15 -6.68 -34.58 8.53
C SER A 15 -6.42 -34.41 10.03
N CYS A 16 -6.45 -33.18 10.54
CA CYS A 16 -6.17 -32.87 11.94
C CYS A 16 -7.46 -32.42 12.64
N ASP A 17 -7.55 -32.72 13.93
CA ASP A 17 -8.61 -32.17 14.78
C ASP A 17 -8.50 -30.64 14.88
N PRO A 18 -9.60 -29.94 15.22
CA PRO A 18 -9.58 -28.49 15.43
C PRO A 18 -8.45 -28.06 16.37
N TRP A 19 -7.77 -26.97 16.04
CA TRP A 19 -6.68 -26.46 16.87
C TRP A 19 -7.26 -25.65 18.04
N VAL A 20 -7.55 -26.34 19.15
CA VAL A 20 -8.06 -25.76 20.39
C VAL A 20 -6.91 -25.41 21.33
N GLU A 21 -6.90 -24.18 21.84
CA GLU A 21 -5.97 -23.72 22.87
C GLU A 21 -6.74 -23.18 24.07
N GLN A 22 -6.17 -23.39 25.26
CA GLN A 22 -6.68 -22.89 26.53
C GLN A 22 -6.08 -21.53 26.83
N PHE A 23 -6.93 -20.53 27.03
CA PHE A 23 -6.53 -19.17 27.39
C PHE A 23 -7.12 -18.78 28.73
N HIS A 24 -6.47 -17.84 29.42
CA HIS A 24 -7.11 -17.08 30.48
C HIS A 24 -7.48 -15.72 29.92
N VAL A 25 -8.71 -15.27 30.20
CA VAL A 25 -9.20 -13.98 29.74
C VAL A 25 -9.70 -13.13 30.87
N ALA A 26 -9.45 -11.82 30.76
CA ALA A 26 -10.05 -10.82 31.63
C ALA A 26 -11.03 -9.97 30.82
N LYS A 27 -12.15 -9.59 31.41
CA LYS A 27 -13.13 -8.67 30.80
C LYS A 27 -12.86 -7.23 31.20
N PHE A 28 -13.26 -6.30 30.35
CA PHE A 28 -13.33 -4.90 30.73
C PHE A 28 -14.62 -4.70 31.52
N ALA A 29 -14.52 -4.35 32.80
CA ALA A 29 -15.72 -4.22 33.63
C ALA A 29 -16.60 -3.06 33.16
N GLU A 30 -17.91 -3.28 33.08
CA GLU A 30 -18.89 -2.29 32.64
C GLU A 30 -18.85 -1.02 33.49
N GLN A 31 -18.59 -1.18 34.80
CA GLN A 31 -18.45 -0.09 35.75
C GLN A 31 -17.29 0.86 35.38
N TRP A 32 -16.18 0.32 34.87
CA TRP A 32 -15.04 1.14 34.42
C TRP A 32 -15.40 1.94 33.17
N GLN A 33 -16.17 1.36 32.25
CA GLN A 33 -16.49 1.97 30.97
C GLN A 33 -17.18 3.32 31.15
N THR A 34 -18.21 3.38 31.99
CA THR A 34 -18.99 4.60 32.24
C THR A 34 -18.12 5.71 32.84
N GLU A 35 -17.46 5.42 33.95
CA GLU A 35 -16.67 6.43 34.69
C GLU A 35 -15.42 6.90 33.92
N LEU A 36 -14.77 6.00 33.17
CA LEU A 36 -13.66 6.38 32.28
C LEU A 36 -14.12 7.22 31.10
N THR A 37 -15.32 6.93 30.57
CA THR A 37 -15.92 7.70 29.47
C THR A 37 -16.18 9.12 29.95
N ASP A 38 -16.74 9.29 31.15
CA ASP A 38 -16.98 10.60 31.74
C ASP A 38 -15.67 11.36 32.02
N LEU A 39 -14.68 10.70 32.62
CA LEU A 39 -13.36 11.30 32.85
C LEU A 39 -12.70 11.77 31.55
N TYR A 40 -12.76 10.95 30.51
CA TYR A 40 -12.21 11.29 29.20
C TYR A 40 -13.00 12.42 28.52
N ALA A 41 -14.33 12.40 28.65
CA ALA A 41 -15.23 13.41 28.08
C ALA A 41 -15.01 14.82 28.65
N LEU A 42 -14.56 14.94 29.91
CA LEU A 42 -14.21 16.24 30.51
C LEU A 42 -13.16 17.01 29.69
N GLY A 43 -12.34 16.32 28.88
CA GLY A 43 -11.27 16.89 28.06
C GLY A 43 -11.63 16.94 26.58
N TRP A 44 -12.82 16.45 26.24
CA TRP A 44 -13.30 16.31 24.87
C TRP A 44 -13.80 17.65 24.35
N ARG A 45 -13.00 18.28 23.49
CA ARG A 45 -13.30 19.59 22.90
C ARG A 45 -13.93 19.48 21.50
N SER A 46 -14.15 18.26 21.01
CA SER A 46 -14.74 18.04 19.68
C SER A 46 -16.27 18.15 19.74
N ARG A 47 -16.87 18.68 18.67
CA ARG A 47 -18.33 18.66 18.46
C ARG A 47 -18.85 17.29 18.01
N GLU A 48 -17.95 16.37 17.66
CA GLU A 48 -18.30 14.99 17.31
C GLU A 48 -18.57 14.18 18.57
N ALA A 49 -19.52 13.24 18.46
CA ALA A 49 -19.75 12.26 19.51
C ALA A 49 -18.45 11.49 19.78
N MET A 50 -18.15 11.28 21.06
CA MET A 50 -16.96 10.56 21.47
C MET A 50 -17.08 9.09 21.06
N VAL A 51 -16.16 8.61 20.22
CA VAL A 51 -16.17 7.24 19.71
C VAL A 51 -15.28 6.35 20.60
N GLY A 52 -15.76 6.09 21.82
CA GLY A 52 -15.14 5.18 22.77
C GLY A 52 -13.85 5.67 23.44
N LEU A 53 -13.26 4.82 24.29
CA LEU A 53 -12.08 5.11 25.09
C LEU A 53 -10.76 4.89 24.32
N PRO A 54 -9.70 5.68 24.56
CA PRO A 54 -8.41 5.56 23.89
C PRO A 54 -7.54 4.42 24.46
N VAL A 55 -8.07 3.20 24.51
CA VAL A 55 -7.42 2.03 25.14
C VAL A 55 -6.28 1.42 24.31
N ARG A 56 -5.98 1.95 23.12
CA ARG A 56 -4.88 1.44 22.28
C ARG A 56 -3.54 1.53 22.98
N HIS A 57 -3.26 2.64 23.66
CA HIS A 57 -2.01 2.84 24.39
C HIS A 57 -1.89 1.89 25.58
N LEU A 58 -2.96 1.73 26.36
CA LEU A 58 -3.05 0.74 27.44
C LEU A 58 -2.77 -0.69 26.93
N ASN A 59 -3.41 -1.08 25.83
CA ASN A 59 -3.21 -2.39 25.21
C ASN A 59 -1.75 -2.61 24.77
N GLN A 60 -1.09 -1.57 24.24
CA GLN A 60 0.31 -1.66 23.83
C GLN A 60 1.26 -1.78 25.04
N VAL A 61 0.99 -1.07 26.14
CA VAL A 61 1.72 -1.23 27.41
C VAL A 61 1.56 -2.65 27.94
N LEU A 62 0.33 -3.13 28.09
CA LEU A 62 0.07 -4.49 28.59
C LEU A 62 0.82 -5.55 27.77
N ARG A 63 0.79 -5.46 26.43
CA ARG A 63 1.54 -6.40 25.58
C ARG A 63 3.06 -6.22 25.63
N ALA A 64 3.57 -5.06 26.05
CA ALA A 64 4.99 -4.79 26.14
C ALA A 64 5.61 -5.33 27.43
N VAL A 65 4.87 -5.26 28.54
CA VAL A 65 5.44 -5.50 29.88
C VAL A 65 4.78 -6.61 30.68
N ALA A 66 3.51 -6.93 30.44
CA ALA A 66 2.83 -7.99 31.18
C ALA A 66 3.24 -9.37 30.64
N PRO A 67 3.77 -10.27 31.49
CA PRO A 67 4.16 -11.60 31.07
C PRO A 67 2.93 -12.38 30.56
N GLY A 68 3.08 -13.16 29.49
CA GLY A 68 2.01 -14.04 29.01
C GLY A 68 0.85 -13.38 28.25
N VAL A 69 0.77 -12.04 28.18
CA VAL A 69 -0.22 -11.36 27.33
C VAL A 69 0.08 -11.62 25.86
N LEU A 70 -0.91 -12.17 25.16
CA LEU A 70 -0.84 -12.52 23.74
C LEU A 70 -1.55 -11.48 22.89
N ALA A 71 -2.83 -11.24 23.18
CA ALA A 71 -3.66 -10.33 22.41
C ALA A 71 -4.60 -9.54 23.33
N THR A 72 -5.14 -8.48 22.75
CA THR A 72 -6.19 -7.67 23.38
C THR A 72 -7.40 -7.59 22.48
N GLY A 73 -8.59 -7.66 23.07
CA GLY A 73 -9.86 -7.61 22.36
C GLY A 73 -10.11 -6.23 21.75
N ARG A 74 -10.22 -6.18 20.43
CA ARG A 74 -10.60 -4.94 19.73
C ARG A 74 -12.07 -4.65 20.03
N GLY A 75 -12.35 -3.49 20.61
CA GLY A 75 -13.70 -3.07 21.00
C GLY A 75 -14.15 -3.54 22.40
N ALA A 76 -13.29 -4.23 23.15
CA ALA A 76 -13.63 -4.68 24.51
C ALA A 76 -13.97 -3.54 25.49
N ALA A 77 -13.42 -2.34 25.26
CA ALA A 77 -13.77 -1.15 26.05
C ALA A 77 -15.12 -0.53 25.68
N ALA A 78 -15.76 -1.00 24.59
CA ALA A 78 -17.07 -0.54 24.14
C ALA A 78 -18.15 -1.62 24.32
N ASP A 79 -17.76 -2.89 24.33
CA ASP A 79 -18.64 -4.05 24.45
C ASP A 79 -18.09 -5.02 25.51
N PRO A 80 -18.73 -5.12 26.70
CA PRO A 80 -18.26 -5.96 27.81
C PRO A 80 -18.39 -7.46 27.53
N SER A 81 -19.08 -7.87 26.46
CA SER A 81 -19.13 -9.27 26.02
C SER A 81 -17.82 -9.74 25.39
N ILE A 82 -17.01 -8.80 24.88
CA ILE A 82 -15.74 -9.10 24.22
C ILE A 82 -14.64 -9.17 25.30
N PRO A 83 -13.91 -10.30 25.43
CA PRO A 83 -12.80 -10.38 26.35
C PRO A 83 -11.72 -9.33 26.02
N TRP A 84 -11.22 -8.67 27.06
CA TRP A 84 -10.26 -7.57 26.91
C TRP A 84 -8.83 -8.07 26.74
N ILE A 85 -8.38 -9.01 27.57
CA ILE A 85 -7.01 -9.53 27.55
C ILE A 85 -7.06 -11.03 27.31
N TYR A 86 -6.18 -11.55 26.46
CA TYR A 86 -5.96 -12.98 26.26
C TYR A 86 -4.54 -13.35 26.65
N THR A 87 -4.40 -14.35 27.52
CA THR A 87 -3.11 -14.80 28.06
C THR A 87 -3.00 -16.32 28.03
N ASN A 88 -1.78 -16.85 28.03
CA ASN A 88 -1.51 -18.29 28.11
C ASN A 88 -1.47 -18.83 29.56
N GLY A 89 -1.75 -17.98 30.55
CA GLY A 89 -1.75 -18.26 31.97
C GLY A 89 -2.19 -17.02 32.75
N GLU A 90 -2.50 -17.19 34.03
CA GLU A 90 -2.88 -16.04 34.87
C GLU A 90 -1.73 -15.05 34.99
N VAL A 91 -2.02 -13.79 34.74
CA VAL A 91 -1.06 -12.69 34.90
C VAL A 91 -1.31 -12.05 36.27
N PRO A 92 -0.26 -11.80 37.08
CA PRO A 92 -0.44 -11.18 38.38
C PRO A 92 -1.26 -9.89 38.28
N THR A 93 -2.36 -9.81 39.02
CA THR A 93 -3.32 -8.69 38.94
C THR A 93 -2.66 -7.34 39.18
N GLU A 94 -1.64 -7.28 40.03
CA GLU A 94 -0.89 -6.05 40.31
C GLU A 94 -0.15 -5.50 39.09
N VAL A 95 0.30 -6.36 38.17
CA VAL A 95 0.94 -5.96 36.92
C VAL A 95 -0.06 -5.26 35.99
N VAL A 96 -1.24 -5.87 35.83
CA VAL A 96 -2.30 -5.30 34.99
C VAL A 96 -2.85 -4.03 35.61
N ARG A 97 -3.06 -4.01 36.94
CA ARG A 97 -3.53 -2.85 37.69
C ARG A 97 -2.55 -1.69 37.59
N ALA A 98 -1.25 -1.92 37.78
CA ALA A 98 -0.23 -0.88 37.65
C ALA A 98 -0.26 -0.23 36.26
N ALA A 99 -0.26 -1.04 35.19
CA ALA A 99 -0.36 -0.52 33.83
C ALA A 99 -1.67 0.24 33.58
N PHE A 100 -2.78 -0.23 34.15
CA PHE A 100 -4.10 0.39 34.01
C PHE A 100 -4.18 1.73 34.72
N LEU A 101 -3.77 1.80 35.99
CA LEU A 101 -3.75 3.04 36.78
C LEU A 101 -2.84 4.10 36.14
N THR A 102 -1.65 3.72 35.66
CA THR A 102 -0.74 4.65 34.97
C THR A 102 -1.37 5.22 33.70
N TRP A 103 -2.07 4.40 32.92
CA TRP A 103 -2.83 4.90 31.77
C TRP A 103 -3.95 5.86 32.20
N VAL A 104 -4.71 5.55 33.25
CA VAL A 104 -5.78 6.43 33.76
C VAL A 104 -5.23 7.79 34.23
N MET A 105 -4.12 7.80 34.96
CA MET A 105 -3.44 9.04 35.37
C MET A 105 -3.00 9.88 34.17
N SER A 106 -2.71 9.25 33.02
CA SER A 106 -2.35 9.95 31.79
C SER A 106 -3.55 10.55 31.03
N LEU A 107 -4.79 10.13 31.33
CA LEU A 107 -5.97 10.62 30.62
C LEU A 107 -6.21 12.09 30.89
N ARG A 108 -6.28 12.49 32.17
CA ARG A 108 -6.56 13.86 32.64
C ARG A 108 -5.64 14.26 33.80
N PRO A 109 -4.36 14.61 33.52
CA PRO A 109 -3.41 14.99 34.57
C PRO A 109 -3.67 16.40 35.14
N GLU A 110 -4.66 17.14 34.61
CA GLU A 110 -4.90 18.52 35.01
C GLU A 110 -5.43 18.64 36.46
N PRO A 111 -4.92 19.60 37.27
CA PRO A 111 -5.34 19.77 38.66
C PRO A 111 -6.86 19.94 38.86
N GLU A 112 -7.52 20.61 37.91
CA GLU A 112 -8.98 20.87 37.92
C GLU A 112 -9.83 19.59 37.82
N HIS A 113 -9.26 18.46 37.41
CA HIS A 113 -9.96 17.18 37.31
C HIS A 113 -9.52 16.14 38.34
N GLN A 114 -8.70 16.53 39.33
CA GLN A 114 -8.19 15.61 40.36
C GLN A 114 -9.28 14.87 41.13
N ALA A 115 -10.40 15.53 41.44
CA ALA A 115 -11.51 14.88 42.14
C ALA A 115 -12.20 13.81 41.28
N ALA A 116 -12.34 14.04 39.97
CA ALA A 116 -12.90 13.05 39.05
C ALA A 116 -11.92 11.89 38.82
N LEU A 117 -10.63 12.22 38.65
CA LEU A 117 -9.56 11.24 38.53
C LEU A 117 -9.48 10.35 39.78
N GLY A 118 -9.53 10.93 40.99
CA GLY A 118 -9.51 10.18 42.25
C GLY A 118 -10.64 9.16 42.35
N ARG A 119 -11.88 9.53 42.01
CA ARG A 119 -13.02 8.59 41.99
C ARG A 119 -12.78 7.39 41.06
N VAL A 120 -12.24 7.63 39.87
CA VAL A 120 -11.94 6.56 38.91
C VAL A 120 -10.80 5.66 39.42
N LEU A 121 -9.77 6.24 40.03
CA LEU A 121 -8.66 5.47 40.61
C LEU A 121 -9.13 4.59 41.78
N ASP A 122 -10.00 5.12 42.65
CA ASP A 122 -10.61 4.36 43.76
C ASP A 122 -11.47 3.21 43.23
N LEU A 123 -12.27 3.47 42.19
CA LEU A 123 -13.08 2.44 41.52
C LEU A 123 -12.21 1.31 40.96
N ILE A 124 -11.16 1.64 40.22
CA ILE A 124 -10.25 0.63 39.63
C ILE A 124 -9.52 -0.14 40.72
N SER A 125 -9.15 0.52 41.81
CA SER A 125 -8.48 -0.13 42.96
C SER A 125 -9.44 -1.08 43.69
N GLY A 126 -10.71 -0.72 43.81
CA GLY A 126 -11.75 -1.53 44.46
C GLY A 126 -12.35 -2.64 43.59
N THR A 127 -12.13 -2.64 42.27
CA THR A 127 -12.64 -3.67 41.36
C THR A 127 -11.60 -4.77 41.14
N ALA A 128 -11.98 -6.03 41.38
CA ALA A 128 -11.10 -7.17 41.11
C ALA A 128 -11.03 -7.46 39.60
N ILE A 129 -9.83 -7.81 39.11
CA ILE A 129 -9.64 -8.35 37.76
C ILE A 129 -9.78 -9.87 37.86
N GLU A 130 -10.87 -10.40 37.31
CA GLU A 130 -11.13 -11.84 37.29
C GLU A 130 -10.59 -12.47 36.01
N TRP A 131 -9.81 -13.54 36.18
CA TRP A 131 -9.33 -14.38 35.09
C TRP A 131 -10.27 -15.57 34.90
N LEU A 132 -10.75 -15.75 33.68
CA LEU A 132 -11.63 -16.87 33.32
C LEU A 132 -10.92 -17.77 32.31
N PRO A 133 -10.83 -19.09 32.54
CA PRO A 133 -10.34 -20.02 31.54
C PRO A 133 -11.34 -20.12 30.39
N VAL A 134 -10.85 -20.05 29.16
CA VAL A 134 -11.64 -20.12 27.93
C VAL A 134 -10.91 -20.95 26.91
N GLU A 135 -11.58 -21.98 26.40
CA GLU A 135 -11.14 -22.71 25.21
C GLU A 135 -11.47 -21.92 23.95
N VAL A 136 -10.47 -21.75 23.09
CA VAL A 136 -10.66 -21.12 21.78
C VAL A 136 -10.16 -22.07 20.71
N ASP A 137 -11.09 -22.50 19.85
CA ASP A 137 -10.76 -23.11 18.57
C ASP A 137 -10.22 -22.03 17.61
N LEU A 138 -8.95 -22.16 17.23
CA LEU A 138 -8.23 -21.25 16.33
C LEU A 138 -8.50 -21.53 14.85
N THR A 139 -9.22 -22.61 14.56
CA THR A 139 -9.65 -23.03 13.23
C THR A 139 -11.14 -22.81 12.99
N SER A 140 -11.88 -22.37 14.02
CA SER A 140 -13.32 -22.12 13.95
C SER A 140 -13.66 -21.10 12.87
N VAL A 141 -14.59 -21.45 11.99
CA VAL A 141 -15.12 -20.58 10.93
C VAL A 141 -16.61 -20.82 10.78
N ASP A 142 -17.38 -19.75 10.74
CA ASP A 142 -18.73 -19.79 10.16
C ASP A 142 -18.63 -19.63 8.63
N LEU A 143 -19.69 -19.94 7.91
CA LEU A 143 -19.75 -19.69 6.46
C LEU A 143 -20.74 -18.57 6.15
N SER A 144 -20.34 -17.67 5.25
CA SER A 144 -21.28 -16.73 4.66
C SER A 144 -22.26 -17.42 3.73
N VAL A 145 -23.33 -16.73 3.35
CA VAL A 145 -24.29 -17.19 2.34
C VAL A 145 -23.60 -17.54 1.01
N GLY A 146 -22.53 -16.82 0.65
CA GLY A 146 -21.72 -17.09 -0.53
C GLY A 146 -20.66 -18.20 -0.36
N GLY A 147 -20.57 -18.84 0.81
CA GLY A 147 -19.61 -19.92 1.09
C GLY A 147 -18.20 -19.46 1.45
N THR A 148 -18.02 -18.18 1.79
CA THR A 148 -16.73 -17.65 2.30
C THR A 148 -16.63 -17.91 3.81
N ALA A 149 -15.46 -18.32 4.30
CA ALA A 149 -15.17 -18.39 5.72
C ALA A 149 -15.33 -17.05 6.44
N LEU A 150 -15.98 -17.09 7.60
CA LEU A 150 -16.21 -15.99 8.54
C LEU A 150 -15.59 -16.36 9.90
N PRO A 151 -14.25 -16.22 10.06
CA PRO A 151 -13.61 -16.48 11.33
C PRO A 151 -14.07 -15.46 12.39
N PRO A 152 -14.24 -15.87 13.66
CA PRO A 152 -14.51 -14.96 14.76
C PRO A 152 -13.47 -13.84 14.82
N ARG A 153 -13.90 -12.60 15.12
CA ARG A 153 -13.04 -11.40 15.09
C ARG A 153 -11.74 -11.54 15.90
N ARG A 154 -11.77 -12.28 17.02
CA ARG A 154 -10.60 -12.54 17.88
C ARG A 154 -9.47 -13.29 17.15
N LEU A 155 -9.79 -14.12 16.16
CA LEU A 155 -8.79 -14.92 15.43
C LEU A 155 -7.86 -14.07 14.57
N TYR A 156 -8.30 -12.89 14.11
CA TYR A 156 -7.44 -11.96 13.37
C TYR A 156 -6.26 -11.42 14.18
N SER A 157 -6.33 -11.50 15.51
CA SER A 157 -5.22 -11.15 16.41
C SER A 157 -4.58 -12.38 17.06
N LEU A 158 -5.37 -13.35 17.55
CA LEU A 158 -4.85 -14.51 18.28
C LEU A 158 -4.05 -15.48 17.40
N LEU A 159 -4.56 -15.82 16.21
CA LEU A 159 -3.92 -16.83 15.37
C LEU A 159 -2.54 -16.37 14.85
N PRO A 160 -2.37 -15.15 14.30
CA PRO A 160 -1.04 -14.66 13.93
C PRO A 160 -0.05 -14.62 15.10
N GLU A 161 -0.54 -14.26 16.28
CA GLU A 161 0.27 -14.13 17.49
C GLU A 161 0.81 -15.49 17.96
N LEU A 162 -0.06 -16.50 18.04
CA LEU A 162 0.36 -17.84 18.43
C LEU A 162 1.30 -18.49 17.41
N VAL A 163 1.01 -18.30 16.12
CA VAL A 163 1.93 -18.73 15.05
C VAL A 163 3.30 -18.08 15.24
N ALA A 164 3.36 -16.77 15.48
CA ALA A 164 4.62 -16.07 15.69
C ALA A 164 5.36 -16.55 16.95
N MET A 165 4.66 -16.75 18.06
CA MET A 165 5.26 -17.28 19.29
C MET A 165 5.80 -18.71 19.11
N ARG A 166 5.09 -19.56 18.37
CA ARG A 166 5.54 -20.93 18.05
C ARG A 166 6.80 -20.91 17.16
N LEU A 167 6.82 -20.06 16.15
CA LEU A 167 7.97 -19.87 15.27
C LEU A 167 9.18 -19.29 16.02
N ALA A 168 8.98 -18.32 16.92
CA ALA A 168 10.04 -17.69 17.69
C ALA A 168 10.78 -18.64 18.66
N LYS A 169 10.16 -19.77 19.04
CA LYS A 169 10.79 -20.82 19.84
C LYS A 169 11.82 -21.65 19.06
N ARG A 170 11.86 -21.52 17.73
CA ARG A 170 12.73 -22.28 16.84
C ARG A 170 13.82 -21.37 16.28
N SER A 171 15.05 -21.88 16.19
CA SER A 171 16.09 -21.22 15.40
C SER A 171 15.86 -21.45 13.91
N PHE A 172 16.32 -20.51 13.11
CA PHE A 172 16.42 -20.61 11.66
C PHE A 172 17.90 -20.64 11.29
N ARG A 173 18.31 -21.59 10.46
CA ARG A 173 19.66 -21.64 9.92
C ARG A 173 19.57 -21.47 8.42
N ALA A 174 20.15 -20.39 7.92
CA ALA A 174 20.24 -20.15 6.48
C ALA A 174 21.24 -21.12 5.85
N ARG A 175 20.98 -21.60 4.63
CA ARG A 175 21.91 -22.40 3.84
C ARG A 175 23.14 -21.54 3.55
N GLU A 176 24.33 -22.10 3.75
CA GLU A 176 25.63 -21.37 3.69
C GLU A 176 25.80 -20.34 4.81
N SER A 177 25.09 -20.54 5.94
CA SER A 177 25.38 -19.84 7.20
C SER A 177 25.73 -20.84 8.31
N ASP A 178 26.79 -20.50 9.05
CA ASP A 178 27.23 -21.27 10.22
C ASP A 178 26.54 -20.80 11.51
N GLY A 179 25.89 -19.63 11.47
CA GLY A 179 25.15 -19.05 12.59
C GLY A 179 23.67 -19.44 12.63
N GLU A 180 23.17 -19.68 13.84
CA GLU A 180 21.72 -19.76 14.08
C GLU A 180 21.10 -18.36 14.20
N THR A 181 20.06 -18.12 13.43
CA THR A 181 19.23 -16.92 13.52
C THR A 181 18.05 -17.17 14.45
N ARG A 182 17.91 -16.33 15.48
CA ARG A 182 16.73 -16.34 16.37
C ARG A 182 15.80 -15.19 16.02
N PHE A 183 14.51 -15.41 16.24
CA PHE A 183 13.48 -14.43 15.98
C PHE A 183 12.84 -13.93 17.28
N ARG A 184 12.48 -12.65 17.31
CA ARG A 184 11.70 -12.02 18.36
C ARG A 184 10.36 -11.55 17.80
N VAL A 185 9.30 -11.74 18.58
CA VAL A 185 7.95 -11.32 18.24
C VAL A 185 7.79 -9.82 18.44
N VAL A 186 7.19 -9.16 17.46
CA VAL A 186 6.94 -7.73 17.41
C VAL A 186 5.46 -7.52 17.12
N ASN A 187 4.78 -6.84 18.03
CA ASN A 187 3.36 -6.58 17.89
C ASN A 187 3.09 -5.59 16.75
N ARG A 188 1.99 -5.80 16.04
CA ARG A 188 1.49 -4.87 15.02
C ARG A 188 0.00 -4.61 15.23
N ASP A 189 -0.49 -3.52 14.63
CA ASP A 189 -1.93 -3.25 14.63
C ASP A 189 -2.71 -4.27 13.79
N GLN A 190 -2.05 -4.87 12.79
CA GLN A 190 -2.61 -5.95 11.97
C GLN A 190 -1.60 -7.11 11.86
N GLY A 191 -2.04 -8.28 12.33
CA GLY A 191 -1.20 -9.47 12.44
C GLY A 191 -0.03 -9.31 13.41
N THR A 192 1.00 -10.13 13.22
CA THR A 192 2.19 -10.18 14.08
C THR A 192 3.44 -10.26 13.20
N GLU A 193 4.55 -9.69 13.67
CA GLU A 193 5.83 -9.74 12.98
C GLU A 193 6.88 -10.48 13.83
N LEU A 194 7.78 -11.19 13.18
CA LEU A 194 8.99 -11.73 13.74
C LEU A 194 10.18 -11.00 13.13
N VAL A 195 11.12 -10.56 13.96
CA VAL A 195 12.34 -9.88 13.54
C VAL A 195 13.53 -10.68 14.03
N SER A 196 14.50 -10.95 13.14
CA SER A 196 15.73 -11.63 13.54
C SER A 196 16.54 -10.74 14.49
N TRP A 197 16.94 -11.29 15.63
CA TRP A 197 17.67 -10.56 16.66
C TRP A 197 18.74 -11.43 17.33
N PRO A 198 19.97 -10.92 17.56
CA PRO A 198 20.44 -9.57 17.22
C PRO A 198 20.50 -9.32 15.71
N PRO A 199 20.53 -8.05 15.26
CA PRO A 199 20.66 -7.71 13.84
C PRO A 199 21.97 -8.23 13.25
N ARG A 200 21.93 -8.63 11.98
CA ARG A 200 23.13 -8.98 11.20
C ARG A 200 23.88 -7.71 10.82
N SER A 201 25.21 -7.79 10.81
CA SER A 201 26.08 -6.72 10.32
C SER A 201 26.80 -7.17 9.06
N THR A 202 26.88 -6.29 8.06
CA THR A 202 27.71 -6.48 6.87
C THR A 202 28.78 -5.41 6.82
N PRO A 203 30.08 -5.77 6.68
CA PRO A 203 31.15 -4.79 6.58
C PRO A 203 31.05 -4.06 5.24
N PHE A 204 31.06 -2.73 5.28
CA PHE A 204 31.07 -1.85 4.11
C PHE A 204 32.02 -0.68 4.38
N ASP A 205 32.54 -0.05 3.32
CA ASP A 205 33.36 1.16 3.42
C ASP A 205 32.56 2.28 4.12
N GLY A 206 33.09 2.79 5.24
CA GLY A 206 32.45 3.83 6.05
C GLY A 206 31.65 3.33 7.27
N GLY A 207 31.64 2.02 7.54
CA GLY A 207 31.04 1.43 8.74
C GLY A 207 30.04 0.30 8.43
N GLY A 208 29.93 -0.66 9.35
CA GLY A 208 29.00 -1.78 9.16
C GLY A 208 27.53 -1.34 9.15
N HIS A 209 26.79 -1.73 8.11
CA HIS A 209 25.34 -1.57 8.05
C HIS A 209 24.64 -2.76 8.72
N PHE A 210 23.53 -2.48 9.42
CA PHE A 210 22.81 -3.49 10.19
C PHE A 210 21.42 -3.75 9.62
N TYR A 211 21.02 -5.01 9.57
CA TYR A 211 19.71 -5.42 9.08
C TYR A 211 19.22 -6.71 9.72
N SER A 212 17.92 -6.94 9.68
CA SER A 212 17.26 -8.13 10.19
C SER A 212 16.35 -8.74 9.12
N ALA A 213 16.27 -10.07 9.10
CA ALA A 213 15.20 -10.79 8.42
C ALA A 213 13.89 -10.53 9.15
N VAL A 214 12.81 -10.40 8.39
CA VAL A 214 11.47 -10.19 8.91
C VAL A 214 10.53 -11.25 8.36
N VAL A 215 9.69 -11.81 9.23
CA VAL A 215 8.57 -12.68 8.86
C VAL A 215 7.29 -12.08 9.42
N ARG A 216 6.32 -11.77 8.57
CA ARG A 216 5.01 -11.24 8.97
C ARG A 216 3.97 -12.31 8.81
N VAL A 217 3.10 -12.42 9.79
CA VAL A 217 2.01 -13.39 9.86
C VAL A 217 0.71 -12.62 9.94
N THR A 218 -0.23 -12.90 9.05
CA THR A 218 -1.56 -12.27 9.05
C THR A 218 -2.65 -13.30 8.77
N CYS A 219 -3.85 -13.06 9.29
CA CYS A 219 -5.01 -13.92 9.07
C CYS A 219 -5.97 -13.22 8.09
N HIS A 220 -6.41 -13.95 7.06
CA HIS A 220 -7.26 -13.44 5.98
C HIS A 220 -8.30 -14.46 5.55
N THR A 221 -9.31 -13.97 4.83
CA THR A 221 -10.27 -14.80 4.10
C THR A 221 -10.06 -14.60 2.60
N VAL A 222 -10.49 -15.57 1.81
CA VAL A 222 -10.48 -15.55 0.35
C VAL A 222 -11.91 -15.78 -0.14
N PRO A 223 -12.43 -15.00 -1.11
CA PRO A 223 -13.78 -15.18 -1.62
C PRO A 223 -14.08 -16.64 -1.98
N PHE A 224 -15.27 -17.12 -1.60
CA PHE A 224 -15.77 -18.47 -1.91
C PHE A 224 -14.90 -19.61 -1.37
N THR A 225 -14.01 -19.33 -0.42
CA THR A 225 -13.17 -20.33 0.23
C THR A 225 -13.70 -20.58 1.64
N THR A 226 -13.99 -21.84 1.96
CA THR A 226 -14.59 -22.27 3.24
C THR A 226 -13.60 -22.31 4.42
N HIS A 227 -12.34 -21.95 4.19
CA HIS A 227 -11.29 -21.96 5.21
C HIS A 227 -10.64 -20.58 5.31
N LEU A 228 -10.21 -20.21 6.52
CA LEU A 228 -9.34 -19.06 6.71
C LEU A 228 -7.94 -19.33 6.11
N ARG A 229 -7.18 -18.25 5.92
CA ARG A 229 -5.80 -18.28 5.41
C ARG A 229 -4.87 -17.56 6.38
N VAL A 230 -3.78 -18.21 6.74
CA VAL A 230 -2.64 -17.56 7.41
C VAL A 230 -1.62 -17.21 6.33
N HIS A 231 -1.49 -15.94 6.01
CA HIS A 231 -0.48 -15.46 5.07
C HIS A 231 0.84 -15.22 5.81
N VAL A 232 1.93 -15.59 5.15
CA VAL A 232 3.28 -15.34 5.60
C VAL A 232 4.03 -14.55 4.56
N SER A 233 4.66 -13.46 5.01
CA SER A 233 5.42 -12.56 4.15
C SER A 233 6.80 -12.31 4.73
N THR A 234 7.84 -12.49 3.92
CA THR A 234 9.23 -12.30 4.36
C THR A 234 9.83 -11.00 3.78
N GLY A 235 10.81 -10.43 4.46
CA GLY A 235 11.47 -9.19 4.03
C GLY A 235 12.70 -8.84 4.84
N ILE A 236 13.23 -7.63 4.61
CA ILE A 236 14.38 -7.07 5.32
C ILE A 236 13.95 -5.81 6.07
N ARG A 237 14.36 -5.70 7.33
CA ARG A 237 14.31 -4.47 8.14
C ARG A 237 15.72 -3.93 8.29
N ARG A 238 15.91 -2.65 8.01
CA ARG A 238 17.19 -1.95 8.10
C ARG A 238 17.23 -1.11 9.37
N TRP A 239 18.41 -0.93 9.93
CA TRP A 239 18.61 -0.19 11.17
C TRP A 239 19.49 1.03 10.98
N VAL A 240 19.20 2.10 11.71
CA VAL A 240 20.08 3.26 11.80
C VAL A 240 21.28 2.88 12.67
N ALA A 241 22.48 3.05 12.12
CA ALA A 241 23.73 2.70 12.79
C ALA A 241 24.82 3.78 12.65
N GLY A 242 24.42 5.01 12.34
CA GLY A 242 25.33 6.17 12.39
C GLY A 242 25.65 6.58 13.82
N ASP A 243 26.64 7.46 13.99
CA ASP A 243 27.10 7.93 15.32
C ASP A 243 26.00 8.72 16.04
N ARG A 244 25.27 9.56 15.31
CA ARG A 244 24.15 10.35 15.82
C ARG A 244 23.04 10.44 14.79
N LEU A 245 21.80 10.36 15.25
CA LEU A 245 20.61 10.61 14.42
C LEU A 245 20.04 11.99 14.70
N PHE A 246 19.86 12.78 13.65
CA PHE A 246 19.06 14.00 13.69
C PHE A 246 17.64 13.67 13.22
N LEU A 247 16.66 13.92 14.08
CA LEU A 247 15.25 13.69 13.74
C LEU A 247 14.66 14.97 13.12
N PRO A 248 14.14 14.91 11.89
CA PRO A 248 13.42 16.03 11.30
C PRO A 248 12.19 16.42 12.13
N HIS A 249 11.83 17.70 12.11
CA HIS A 249 10.64 18.19 12.82
C HIS A 249 9.38 17.48 12.29
N ARG A 250 8.48 17.08 13.20
CA ARG A 250 7.24 16.30 12.94
C ARG A 250 7.41 14.87 12.43
N ARG A 251 8.64 14.42 12.12
CA ARG A 251 8.86 13.01 11.79
C ARG A 251 9.08 12.20 13.06
N SER A 252 8.43 11.05 13.12
CA SER A 252 8.70 10.05 14.15
C SER A 252 9.58 8.95 13.57
N ALA A 253 10.47 8.41 14.40
CA ALA A 253 11.23 7.22 14.09
C ALA A 253 10.66 6.04 14.87
N THR A 254 10.41 4.91 14.20
CA THR A 254 10.04 3.67 14.89
C THR A 254 11.28 3.08 15.57
N ALA A 255 11.16 2.75 16.84
CA ALA A 255 12.20 2.09 17.63
C ALA A 255 11.68 0.76 18.18
N LEU A 256 12.47 -0.30 18.07
CA LEU A 256 12.20 -1.59 18.69
C LEU A 256 13.09 -1.71 19.94
N VAL A 257 12.47 -1.96 21.08
CA VAL A 257 13.13 -1.95 22.40
C VAL A 257 13.13 -3.36 22.98
N ASP A 258 14.33 -3.88 23.23
CA ASP A 258 14.63 -5.10 24.00
C ASP A 258 15.09 -4.70 25.40
N THR A 259 14.19 -4.81 26.37
CA THR A 259 14.45 -4.46 27.77
C THR A 259 13.87 -5.56 28.66
N PRO A 260 14.48 -5.81 29.84
CA PRO A 260 13.88 -6.71 30.82
C PRO A 260 12.44 -6.30 31.17
N SER A 261 11.57 -7.27 31.47
CA SER A 261 10.28 -6.96 32.09
C SER A 261 10.52 -6.40 33.50
N LEU A 262 9.72 -5.40 33.89
CA LEU A 262 9.73 -4.82 35.23
C LEU A 262 9.24 -5.80 36.31
N TRP A 263 8.52 -6.85 35.92
CA TRP A 263 7.78 -7.73 36.84
C TRP A 263 8.12 -9.21 36.70
N GLY A 264 9.20 -9.53 35.96
CA GLY A 264 9.75 -10.88 35.89
C GLY A 264 11.02 -10.99 36.72
N ASP A 265 11.24 -12.16 37.34
CA ASP A 265 12.53 -12.49 37.91
C ASP A 265 13.59 -12.36 36.80
N GLY A 266 14.60 -11.52 37.02
CA GLY A 266 15.65 -11.20 36.06
C GLY A 266 16.53 -12.38 35.60
N GLY A 267 16.12 -13.62 35.85
CA GLY A 267 16.80 -14.85 35.51
C GLY A 267 16.02 -15.74 34.52
N SER A 268 16.68 -16.08 33.42
CA SER A 268 16.44 -17.30 32.61
C SER A 268 15.22 -17.39 31.67
N VAL A 269 14.19 -16.54 31.77
CA VAL A 269 13.11 -16.56 30.75
C VAL A 269 13.62 -15.90 29.46
N ALA A 270 13.78 -16.69 28.40
CA ALA A 270 14.20 -16.18 27.09
C ALA A 270 13.28 -15.04 26.63
N ARG A 271 13.82 -13.82 26.50
CA ARG A 271 13.07 -12.64 26.04
C ARG A 271 12.53 -12.90 24.64
N THR A 272 11.24 -13.13 24.49
CA THR A 272 10.67 -13.53 23.18
C THR A 272 10.16 -12.34 22.37
N ARG A 273 10.07 -11.13 22.95
CA ARG A 273 9.40 -9.98 22.35
C ARG A 273 10.29 -8.74 22.25
N LEU A 274 10.01 -7.89 21.26
CA LEU A 274 10.47 -6.51 21.19
C LEU A 274 9.26 -5.58 21.27
N SER A 275 9.34 -4.53 22.09
CA SER A 275 8.27 -3.53 22.17
C SER A 275 8.43 -2.49 21.07
N VAL A 276 7.34 -2.21 20.35
CA VAL A 276 7.31 -1.17 19.31
C VAL A 276 7.06 0.17 19.96
N ASN A 277 7.93 1.13 19.65
CA ASN A 277 7.91 2.47 20.19
C ASN A 277 8.13 3.48 19.07
N SER A 278 7.79 4.75 19.34
CA SER A 278 8.10 5.85 18.45
C SER A 278 8.94 6.89 19.17
N ILE A 279 9.91 7.48 18.47
CA ILE A 279 10.72 8.59 18.95
C ILE A 279 10.35 9.80 18.12
N ARG A 280 10.09 10.96 18.74
CA ARG A 280 9.74 12.19 18.04
C ARG A 280 10.40 13.40 18.69
N TYR A 281 10.54 14.47 17.92
CA TYR A 281 10.89 15.77 18.48
C TYR A 281 9.64 16.45 19.07
N ASP A 282 9.71 16.89 20.32
CA ASP A 282 8.66 17.69 20.95
C ASP A 282 9.02 19.17 20.93
N ALA A 283 8.35 19.93 20.06
CA ALA A 283 8.59 21.35 19.89
C ALA A 283 8.24 22.19 21.13
N ARG A 284 7.33 21.72 22.00
CA ARG A 284 6.98 22.45 23.24
C ARG A 284 8.08 22.33 24.28
N GLN A 285 8.73 21.17 24.34
CA GLN A 285 9.81 20.89 25.28
C GLN A 285 11.21 21.15 24.70
N GLY A 286 11.30 21.45 23.39
CA GLY A 286 12.56 21.71 22.70
C GLY A 286 13.49 20.49 22.60
N ARG A 287 12.97 19.27 22.80
CA ARG A 287 13.78 18.07 23.06
C ARG A 287 13.21 16.81 22.42
N VAL A 288 14.00 15.75 22.32
CA VAL A 288 13.53 14.47 21.76
C VAL A 288 12.92 13.60 22.85
N VAL A 289 11.74 13.06 22.57
CA VAL A 289 10.95 12.27 23.53
C VAL A 289 10.41 11.00 22.89
N TRP A 290 10.02 10.04 23.72
CA TRP A 290 9.15 8.94 23.28
C TRP A 290 7.79 9.50 22.83
N GLY A 291 7.23 8.94 21.76
CA GLY A 291 5.97 9.37 21.19
C GLY A 291 4.81 9.20 22.18
N ARG A 292 3.72 9.95 21.96
CA ARG A 292 2.58 9.99 22.91
C ARG A 292 1.96 8.60 23.13
N ASN A 293 1.86 7.80 22.06
CA ASN A 293 1.31 6.44 22.10
C ASN A 293 2.40 5.38 22.36
N SER A 294 3.64 5.77 22.65
CA SER A 294 4.73 4.83 22.90
C SER A 294 4.53 4.18 24.27
N PRO A 295 4.60 2.84 24.38
CA PRO A 295 4.62 2.17 25.69
C PRO A 295 5.65 2.78 26.65
N MET A 296 6.84 3.09 26.14
CA MET A 296 7.94 3.70 26.89
C MET A 296 7.59 5.03 27.60
N GLY A 297 6.59 5.77 27.10
CA GLY A 297 6.12 6.98 27.77
C GLY A 297 5.50 6.69 29.15
N LEU A 298 4.67 5.65 29.25
CA LEU A 298 4.03 5.24 30.51
C LEU A 298 4.94 4.32 31.34
N LEU A 299 5.83 3.55 30.69
CA LEU A 299 6.78 2.69 31.40
C LEU A 299 7.83 3.50 32.17
N GLY A 300 8.21 4.68 31.69
CA GLY A 300 9.07 5.58 32.45
C GLY A 300 8.49 5.94 33.82
N ASP A 301 7.17 6.09 33.92
CA ASP A 301 6.47 6.40 35.18
C ASP A 301 6.39 5.17 36.11
N LEU A 302 6.44 3.96 35.54
CA LEU A 302 6.46 2.68 36.28
C LEU A 302 7.88 2.23 36.65
N ASP A 303 8.91 2.78 36.01
CA ASP A 303 10.30 2.37 36.12
C ASP A 303 11.05 3.15 37.20
N VAL A 304 10.75 2.81 38.45
CA VAL A 304 11.38 3.40 39.65
C VAL A 304 12.91 3.21 39.66
N ILE A 305 13.44 2.22 38.93
CA ILE A 305 14.86 1.81 38.94
C ILE A 305 15.67 2.43 37.77
N GLY A 306 15.03 3.03 36.77
CA GLY A 306 15.73 3.58 35.59
C GLY A 306 16.22 2.49 34.61
N SER A 307 15.48 1.40 34.51
CA SER A 307 15.68 0.29 33.58
C SER A 307 15.50 0.66 32.11
N TYR A 308 14.82 1.74 31.77
CA TYR A 308 14.52 2.13 30.38
C TYR A 308 15.35 3.32 29.88
N PRO A 309 15.90 3.27 28.65
CA PRO A 309 16.67 4.39 28.11
C PRO A 309 15.80 5.60 27.77
N LYS A 310 16.39 6.79 27.91
CA LYS A 310 15.78 8.03 27.41
C LYS A 310 15.90 8.09 25.88
N ALA A 311 14.90 8.65 25.22
CA ALA A 311 14.91 8.79 23.77
C ALA A 311 16.16 9.53 23.23
N GLU A 312 16.64 10.54 23.97
CA GLU A 312 17.84 11.32 23.64
C GLU A 312 19.12 10.49 23.65
N GLU A 313 19.25 9.57 24.61
CA GLU A 313 20.40 8.68 24.72
C GLU A 313 20.46 7.72 23.54
N VAL A 314 19.29 7.27 23.05
CA VAL A 314 19.20 6.36 21.90
C VAL A 314 19.65 7.06 20.62
N ILE A 315 19.17 8.28 20.37
CA ILE A 315 19.53 9.02 19.15
C ILE A 315 20.97 9.54 19.15
N SER A 316 21.58 9.73 20.33
CA SER A 316 22.96 10.21 20.46
C SER A 316 23.99 9.12 20.17
N SER A 317 23.60 7.84 20.25
CA SER A 317 24.47 6.71 19.94
C SER A 317 23.67 5.49 19.41
N PRO A 318 22.97 5.61 18.26
CA PRO A 318 22.07 4.56 17.75
C PRO A 318 22.73 3.19 17.61
N LYS A 319 23.98 3.16 17.10
CA LYS A 319 24.75 1.92 16.93
C LYS A 319 25.02 1.20 18.25
N ALA A 320 25.42 1.94 19.29
CA ALA A 320 25.74 1.36 20.60
C ALA A 320 24.50 0.74 21.24
N TRP A 321 23.35 1.41 21.14
CA TRP A 321 22.08 0.86 21.62
C TRP A 321 21.59 -0.33 20.80
N LEU A 322 21.83 -0.36 19.48
CA LEU A 322 21.46 -1.47 18.62
C LEU A 322 22.24 -2.74 18.96
N THR A 323 23.54 -2.63 19.22
CA THR A 323 24.40 -3.76 19.62
C THR A 323 24.23 -4.18 21.08
N GLY A 324 23.53 -3.36 21.86
CA GLY A 324 23.23 -3.59 23.27
C GLY A 324 24.15 -2.82 24.21
N ARG A 325 23.56 -2.31 25.30
CA ARG A 325 24.19 -1.58 26.40
C ARG A 325 23.54 -1.98 27.72
N ASP A 326 24.33 -2.44 28.69
CA ASP A 326 23.85 -2.82 30.03
C ASP A 326 22.69 -3.84 30.02
N GLY A 327 22.74 -4.82 29.11
CA GLY A 327 21.69 -5.84 28.95
C GLY A 327 20.39 -5.35 28.32
N LYS A 328 20.38 -4.14 27.77
CA LYS A 328 19.27 -3.48 27.07
C LYS A 328 19.68 -3.23 25.62
N ALA A 329 18.77 -3.30 24.67
CA ALA A 329 19.07 -2.95 23.29
C ALA A 329 17.91 -2.20 22.64
N VAL A 330 18.21 -1.18 21.85
CA VAL A 330 17.22 -0.39 21.13
C VAL A 330 17.67 -0.21 19.69
N GLY A 331 16.86 -0.69 18.75
CA GLY A 331 17.08 -0.47 17.33
C GLY A 331 16.16 0.59 16.77
N ILE A 332 16.72 1.63 16.13
CA ILE A 332 15.94 2.60 15.36
C ILE A 332 15.82 2.09 13.92
N VAL A 333 14.58 1.96 13.45
CA VAL A 333 14.27 1.47 12.10
C VAL A 333 14.64 2.55 11.08
N HIS A 334 15.41 2.16 10.06
CA HIS A 334 15.73 3.03 8.93
C HIS A 334 14.48 3.26 8.06
N SER A 335 14.29 4.51 7.65
CA SER A 335 13.35 4.90 6.60
C SER A 335 13.94 6.02 5.77
N THR A 336 13.50 6.16 4.51
CA THR A 336 13.91 7.29 3.65
C THR A 336 13.50 8.64 4.21
N ALA A 337 12.44 8.67 5.03
CA ALA A 337 11.98 9.88 5.72
C ALA A 337 12.93 10.33 6.84
N LEU A 338 13.85 9.48 7.30
CA LEU A 338 14.89 9.89 8.26
C LEU A 338 16.13 10.48 7.58
N GLU A 339 16.11 10.67 6.25
CA GLU A 339 17.22 11.27 5.49
C GLU A 339 18.56 10.55 5.71
N THR A 340 18.50 9.26 6.05
CA THR A 340 19.66 8.39 6.24
C THR A 340 19.81 7.48 5.02
N THR A 341 21.05 7.19 4.64
CA THR A 341 21.38 6.25 3.57
C THR A 341 21.65 4.86 4.14
N HIS A 342 21.38 3.83 3.34
CA HIS A 342 21.60 2.45 3.76
C HIS A 342 21.98 1.57 2.56
N ALA A 343 23.13 0.90 2.62
CA ALA A 343 23.66 0.13 1.49
C ALA A 343 22.87 -1.16 1.19
N VAL A 344 22.32 -1.82 2.21
CA VAL A 344 21.56 -3.08 2.03
C VAL A 344 20.28 -2.84 1.22
N GLY A 345 20.07 -3.56 0.12
CA GLY A 345 18.89 -3.49 -0.75
C GLY A 345 17.60 -4.03 -0.10
N THR A 346 16.44 -3.69 -0.66
CA THR A 346 15.13 -4.11 -0.11
C THR A 346 14.81 -5.58 -0.45
N GLY A 347 13.90 -6.19 0.31
CA GLY A 347 13.35 -7.52 0.00
C GLY A 347 14.33 -8.70 0.13
N LEU A 348 13.79 -9.92 -0.01
CA LEU A 348 14.52 -11.19 -0.03
C LEU A 348 14.36 -11.88 -1.40
N MET A 349 15.41 -12.57 -1.83
CA MET A 349 15.43 -13.30 -3.10
C MET A 349 14.50 -14.53 -3.04
N PRO A 350 13.97 -15.04 -4.18
CA PRO A 350 13.01 -16.15 -4.18
C PRO A 350 13.48 -17.39 -3.44
N ASP A 351 14.77 -17.69 -3.52
CA ASP A 351 15.38 -18.86 -2.91
C ASP A 351 15.42 -18.76 -1.37
N GLU A 352 15.81 -17.61 -0.83
CA GLU A 352 15.74 -17.33 0.62
C GLU A 352 14.29 -17.31 1.13
N ARG A 353 13.36 -16.85 0.28
CA ARG A 353 11.93 -16.91 0.59
C ARG A 353 11.43 -18.34 0.67
N ALA A 354 11.85 -19.20 -0.26
CA ALA A 354 11.51 -20.62 -0.24
C ALA A 354 12.04 -21.30 1.03
N GLU A 355 13.27 -20.95 1.44
CA GLU A 355 13.91 -21.49 2.63
C GLU A 355 13.19 -21.08 3.93
N LEU A 356 12.84 -19.80 4.07
CA LEU A 356 12.04 -19.33 5.21
C LEU A 356 10.64 -19.94 5.20
N ASP A 357 10.01 -20.07 4.03
CA ASP A 357 8.70 -20.70 3.88
C ASP A 357 8.72 -22.19 4.28
N GLU A 358 9.80 -22.91 3.99
CA GLU A 358 10.01 -24.28 4.47
C GLU A 358 10.19 -24.33 6.00
N TRP A 359 11.01 -23.42 6.57
CA TRP A 359 11.17 -23.30 8.02
C TRP A 359 9.82 -23.03 8.72
N VAL A 360 9.00 -22.13 8.15
CA VAL A 360 7.64 -21.85 8.65
C VAL A 360 6.77 -23.09 8.55
N THR A 361 6.78 -23.80 7.42
CA THR A 361 5.97 -25.02 7.21
C THR A 361 6.23 -26.05 8.29
N LYS A 362 7.50 -26.37 8.53
CA LYS A 362 7.92 -27.30 9.60
C LYS A 362 7.53 -26.82 11.00
N GLY A 363 7.31 -25.52 11.19
CA GLY A 363 6.91 -24.93 12.48
C GLY A 363 5.41 -24.96 12.72
N LEU A 364 4.64 -25.04 11.64
CA LEU A 364 3.18 -25.01 11.67
C LEU A 364 2.55 -26.41 11.63
N GLU A 365 3.31 -27.41 11.17
CA GLU A 365 2.88 -28.81 11.24
C GLU A 365 2.70 -29.29 12.70
N PRO A 366 1.71 -30.16 12.96
CA PRO A 366 0.71 -30.66 11.99
C PRO A 366 -0.52 -29.74 11.81
N MET A 367 -0.69 -28.71 12.65
CA MET A 367 -1.97 -27.98 12.77
C MET A 367 -2.40 -27.22 11.50
N LEU A 368 -1.42 -26.60 10.83
CA LEU A 368 -1.64 -25.93 9.55
C LEU A 368 -0.75 -26.55 8.48
N ARG A 369 -1.33 -26.76 7.30
CA ARG A 369 -0.60 -27.15 6.10
C ARG A 369 -0.46 -25.98 5.15
N ARG A 370 0.56 -26.01 4.30
CA ARG A 370 0.68 -25.04 3.20
C ARG A 370 -0.47 -25.23 2.21
N VAL A 371 -1.04 -24.13 1.71
CA VAL A 371 -2.00 -24.15 0.61
C VAL A 371 -1.33 -24.77 -0.63
N PRO A 372 -2.02 -25.64 -1.38
CA PRO A 372 -1.46 -26.27 -2.58
C PRO A 372 -0.89 -25.27 -3.60
N ASP A 373 0.12 -25.73 -4.35
CA ASP A 373 0.73 -24.94 -5.43
C ASP A 373 -0.32 -24.59 -6.50
N LEU A 374 -0.26 -23.36 -7.00
CA LEU A 374 -1.13 -22.90 -8.07
C LEU A 374 -0.50 -23.27 -9.41
N VAL A 375 -1.29 -23.86 -10.30
CA VAL A 375 -0.89 -24.23 -11.66
C VAL A 375 -1.34 -23.16 -12.64
N ARG A 376 -0.72 -23.11 -13.82
CA ARG A 376 -1.19 -22.22 -14.89
C ARG A 376 -2.63 -22.56 -15.26
N VAL A 377 -3.46 -21.53 -15.43
CA VAL A 377 -4.84 -21.73 -15.90
C VAL A 377 -4.81 -22.43 -17.26
N PRO A 378 -5.47 -23.58 -17.41
CA PRO A 378 -5.42 -24.34 -18.65
C PRO A 378 -6.18 -23.63 -19.76
N ARG A 379 -5.69 -23.81 -20.99
CA ARG A 379 -6.27 -23.34 -22.26
C ARG A 379 -6.66 -21.84 -22.35
N VAL A 380 -6.20 -20.97 -21.44
CA VAL A 380 -6.27 -19.50 -21.61
C VAL A 380 -4.92 -18.95 -22.08
N ARG A 381 -4.92 -17.78 -22.74
CA ARG A 381 -3.67 -17.09 -23.09
C ARG A 381 -3.21 -16.20 -21.95
N ASN A 382 -1.89 -16.07 -21.82
CA ASN A 382 -1.29 -15.26 -20.76
C ASN A 382 -1.14 -13.79 -21.14
N LYS A 383 -0.78 -13.51 -22.38
CA LYS A 383 -0.51 -12.15 -22.86
C LYS A 383 -1.49 -11.80 -23.97
N PRO A 384 -1.86 -10.53 -24.14
CA PRO A 384 -2.59 -10.07 -25.32
C PRO A 384 -1.71 -10.18 -26.58
N ALA A 385 -2.25 -9.78 -27.72
CA ALA A 385 -1.53 -9.71 -28.99
C ALA A 385 -0.52 -8.54 -28.98
N LEU A 386 0.60 -8.75 -28.30
CA LEU A 386 1.72 -7.80 -28.23
C LEU A 386 2.61 -7.88 -29.48
N LEU A 387 3.28 -6.77 -29.78
CA LEU A 387 4.35 -6.72 -30.77
C LEU A 387 5.52 -7.64 -30.36
N PRO A 388 6.21 -8.25 -31.34
CA PRO A 388 7.27 -9.22 -31.06
C PRO A 388 8.46 -8.56 -30.35
N ALA A 389 8.99 -9.22 -29.32
CA ALA A 389 10.25 -8.82 -28.71
C ALA A 389 11.42 -9.16 -29.63
N VAL A 390 12.10 -8.15 -30.17
CA VAL A 390 13.20 -8.32 -31.12
C VAL A 390 14.55 -8.17 -30.40
N PRO A 391 15.49 -9.14 -30.53
CA PRO A 391 16.82 -9.02 -29.93
C PRO A 391 17.65 -7.93 -30.59
N LYS A 392 18.63 -7.38 -29.85
CA LYS A 392 19.55 -6.33 -30.36
C LYS A 392 20.33 -6.75 -31.63
N THR A 393 20.48 -8.05 -31.87
CA THR A 393 21.18 -8.63 -33.02
C THR A 393 20.41 -8.53 -34.34
N ARG A 394 19.15 -8.08 -34.33
CA ARG A 394 18.32 -7.90 -35.53
C ARG A 394 17.83 -6.45 -35.65
N PRO A 395 18.70 -5.51 -36.06
CA PRO A 395 18.39 -4.08 -36.05
C PRO A 395 17.22 -3.73 -36.98
N GLU A 396 17.19 -4.22 -38.21
CA GLU A 396 16.11 -3.91 -39.19
C GLU A 396 14.71 -4.32 -38.68
N GLN A 397 14.61 -5.51 -38.07
CA GLN A 397 13.35 -6.00 -37.51
C GLN A 397 12.94 -5.16 -36.30
N ARG A 398 13.92 -4.66 -35.53
CA ARG A 398 13.68 -3.80 -34.36
C ARG A 398 13.19 -2.41 -34.80
N GLU A 399 13.82 -1.81 -35.79
CA GLU A 399 13.37 -0.55 -36.40
C GLU A 399 11.94 -0.66 -36.97
N ARG A 400 11.57 -1.81 -37.54
CA ARG A 400 10.19 -2.05 -37.98
C ARG A 400 9.20 -2.08 -36.80
N VAL A 401 9.57 -2.70 -35.68
CA VAL A 401 8.72 -2.72 -34.47
C VAL A 401 8.63 -1.34 -33.84
N ASP A 402 9.74 -0.61 -33.74
CA ASP A 402 9.79 0.74 -33.19
C ASP A 402 8.93 1.71 -34.05
N ARG A 403 9.02 1.63 -35.39
CA ARG A 403 8.13 2.35 -36.30
C ARG A 403 6.65 2.01 -36.07
N GLN A 404 6.32 0.74 -35.88
CA GLN A 404 4.93 0.33 -35.62
C GLN A 404 4.40 0.91 -34.31
N VAL A 405 5.24 0.98 -33.27
CA VAL A 405 4.92 1.61 -31.98
C VAL A 405 4.67 3.11 -32.18
N GLU A 406 5.55 3.80 -32.91
CA GLU A 406 5.42 5.23 -33.23
C GLU A 406 4.13 5.52 -34.01
N GLU A 407 3.82 4.72 -35.05
CA GLU A 407 2.57 4.83 -35.83
C GLU A 407 1.33 4.64 -34.96
N ASN A 408 1.34 3.64 -34.07
CA ASN A 408 0.22 3.38 -33.16
C ASN A 408 0.01 4.55 -32.19
N ARG A 409 1.10 5.13 -31.69
CA ARG A 409 1.05 6.33 -30.83
C ARG A 409 0.53 7.56 -31.57
N ARG A 410 1.01 7.82 -32.80
CA ARG A 410 0.50 8.90 -33.67
C ARG A 410 -0.99 8.75 -33.95
N ARG A 411 -1.43 7.53 -34.24
CA ARG A 411 -2.85 7.20 -34.45
C ARG A 411 -3.69 7.52 -33.22
N GLY A 412 -3.23 7.10 -32.04
CA GLY A 412 -3.90 7.40 -30.77
C GLY A 412 -3.93 8.90 -30.46
N LEU A 413 -2.87 9.64 -30.78
CA LEU A 413 -2.85 11.10 -30.68
C LEU A 413 -3.89 11.74 -31.59
N ARG A 414 -3.93 11.38 -32.88
CA ARG A 414 -4.93 11.91 -33.82
C ARG A 414 -6.36 11.67 -33.33
N ALA A 415 -6.64 10.47 -32.82
CA ALA A 415 -7.93 10.08 -32.24
C ALA A 415 -8.34 10.96 -31.04
N VAL A 416 -7.40 11.30 -30.16
CA VAL A 416 -7.66 12.11 -28.97
C VAL A 416 -7.74 13.60 -29.30
N LEU A 417 -6.93 14.07 -30.24
CA LEU A 417 -6.85 15.47 -30.64
C LEU A 417 -8.00 15.90 -31.55
N ALA A 418 -8.60 14.95 -32.30
CA ALA A 418 -9.72 15.21 -33.21
C ALA A 418 -9.45 16.37 -34.19
N GLY A 419 -8.20 16.50 -34.65
CA GLY A 419 -7.76 17.56 -35.58
C GLY A 419 -7.27 18.86 -34.90
N GLU A 420 -7.39 18.99 -33.59
CA GLU A 420 -6.81 20.13 -32.86
C GLU A 420 -5.29 19.98 -32.71
N PRO A 421 -4.53 21.10 -32.66
CA PRO A 421 -3.09 21.06 -32.41
C PRO A 421 -2.79 20.63 -30.96
N LEU A 422 -1.75 19.81 -30.79
CA LEU A 422 -1.20 19.50 -29.47
C LEU A 422 -0.25 20.61 -29.03
N HIS A 423 -0.59 21.29 -27.93
CA HIS A 423 0.29 22.25 -27.28
C HIS A 423 1.21 21.53 -26.28
N VAL A 424 2.51 21.78 -26.36
CA VAL A 424 3.52 21.17 -25.50
C VAL A 424 4.42 22.27 -24.92
N ASP A 425 4.38 22.44 -23.61
CA ASP A 425 5.26 23.37 -22.91
C ASP A 425 6.42 22.59 -22.26
N VAL A 426 7.64 22.84 -22.70
CA VAL A 426 8.86 22.33 -22.06
C VAL A 426 9.35 23.40 -21.12
N VAL A 427 9.15 23.17 -19.82
CA VAL A 427 9.41 24.17 -18.77
C VAL A 427 10.63 23.72 -17.96
N THR A 428 11.78 24.35 -18.18
CA THR A 428 13.05 23.89 -17.59
C THR A 428 13.58 24.84 -16.52
N ILE A 429 14.45 24.30 -15.67
CA ILE A 429 15.29 25.07 -14.75
C ILE A 429 16.64 25.34 -15.43
N PHE A 430 17.15 24.34 -16.14
CA PHE A 430 18.39 24.43 -16.92
C PHE A 430 18.07 24.46 -18.42
N PRO A 431 18.50 25.50 -19.17
CA PRO A 431 18.25 25.58 -20.61
C PRO A 431 18.73 24.36 -21.40
N GLU A 432 19.83 23.73 -20.96
CA GLU A 432 20.44 22.58 -21.59
C GLU A 432 19.57 21.32 -21.54
N SER A 433 18.65 21.24 -20.55
CA SER A 433 17.69 20.14 -20.43
C SER A 433 16.62 20.18 -21.54
N ALA A 434 16.33 21.36 -22.11
CA ALA A 434 15.23 21.52 -23.06
C ALA A 434 15.48 20.78 -24.37
N ASP A 435 16.67 20.90 -24.95
CA ASP A 435 17.04 20.23 -26.21
C ASP A 435 16.91 18.69 -26.07
N ARG A 436 17.37 18.13 -24.95
CA ARG A 436 17.23 16.69 -24.68
C ARG A 436 15.77 16.25 -24.57
N ILE A 437 14.95 17.02 -23.87
CA ILE A 437 13.51 16.73 -23.75
C ILE A 437 12.84 16.77 -25.11
N LEU A 438 13.14 17.79 -25.92
CA LEU A 438 12.56 17.97 -27.26
C LEU A 438 12.97 16.84 -28.21
N ARG A 439 14.25 16.46 -28.24
CA ARG A 439 14.74 15.34 -29.07
C ARG A 439 14.09 14.03 -28.69
N GLU A 440 14.02 13.71 -27.40
CA GLU A 440 13.37 12.47 -26.96
C GLU A 440 11.87 12.48 -27.25
N PHE A 441 11.19 13.63 -27.09
CA PHE A 441 9.78 13.78 -27.45
C PHE A 441 9.56 13.60 -28.97
N ALA A 442 10.40 14.22 -29.80
CA ALA A 442 10.39 14.04 -31.25
C ALA A 442 10.61 12.57 -31.65
N ARG A 443 11.60 11.91 -31.04
CA ARG A 443 11.91 10.49 -31.25
C ARG A 443 10.74 9.59 -30.88
N GLN A 444 10.06 9.83 -29.76
CA GLN A 444 8.85 9.09 -29.41
C GLN A 444 7.72 9.30 -30.43
N LEU A 445 7.70 10.41 -31.16
CA LEU A 445 6.73 10.62 -32.22
C LEU A 445 7.28 10.23 -33.59
N GLY A 446 8.49 9.65 -33.70
CA GLY A 446 9.20 9.38 -34.96
C GLY A 446 9.38 10.62 -35.87
N CYS A 447 9.32 11.81 -35.27
CA CYS A 447 9.54 13.09 -35.94
C CYS A 447 11.02 13.22 -36.32
N SER A 448 11.33 13.86 -37.46
CA SER A 448 12.74 14.05 -37.87
C SER A 448 13.45 14.96 -36.87
N GLU A 449 14.67 14.59 -36.48
CA GLU A 449 15.50 15.44 -35.60
C GLU A 449 15.80 16.81 -36.23
N GLU A 450 15.77 16.92 -37.56
CA GLU A 450 15.95 18.18 -38.29
C GLU A 450 14.83 19.20 -38.01
N GLN A 451 13.65 18.75 -37.55
CA GLN A 451 12.55 19.64 -37.15
C GLN A 451 12.74 20.21 -35.74
N VAL A 452 13.66 19.64 -34.95
CA VAL A 452 13.98 20.12 -33.60
C VAL A 452 14.96 21.28 -33.70
N THR A 453 14.52 22.48 -33.33
CA THR A 453 15.37 23.68 -33.33
C THR A 453 15.67 24.12 -31.91
N THR A 454 16.54 25.12 -31.74
CA THR A 454 16.79 25.79 -30.47
C THR A 454 15.82 26.96 -30.21
N GLU A 455 14.83 27.16 -31.09
CA GLU A 455 13.87 28.26 -30.95
C GLU A 455 12.93 28.03 -29.78
N VAL A 456 12.58 29.14 -29.11
CA VAL A 456 11.64 29.17 -27.97
C VAL A 456 10.25 28.68 -28.37
N ARG A 457 9.81 28.91 -29.62
CA ARG A 457 8.52 28.47 -30.12
C ARG A 457 8.72 27.71 -31.42
N GLN A 458 8.20 26.50 -31.47
CA GLN A 458 8.33 25.64 -32.65
C GLN A 458 6.97 25.11 -33.07
N ARG A 459 6.84 24.81 -34.36
CA ARG A 459 5.66 24.17 -34.92
C ARG A 459 6.12 22.99 -35.76
N TRP A 460 5.67 21.80 -35.37
CA TRP A 460 5.94 20.58 -36.12
C TRP A 460 4.66 20.12 -36.81
N PHE A 461 4.79 19.75 -38.07
CA PHE A 461 3.73 19.19 -38.87
C PHE A 461 4.24 17.88 -39.47
N PHE A 462 3.58 16.77 -39.14
CA PHE A 462 3.87 15.45 -39.68
C PHE A 462 2.65 14.54 -39.52
N ASP A 463 2.38 13.69 -40.50
CA ASP A 463 1.29 12.69 -40.47
C ASP A 463 -0.09 13.21 -40.02
N GLY A 464 -0.44 14.44 -40.38
CA GLY A 464 -1.71 15.07 -39.99
C GLY A 464 -1.80 15.47 -38.51
N LEU A 465 -0.66 15.50 -37.80
CA LEU A 465 -0.52 16.06 -36.47
C LEU A 465 0.15 17.44 -36.55
N GLU A 466 -0.45 18.43 -35.90
CA GLU A 466 0.18 19.70 -35.59
C GLU A 466 0.60 19.70 -34.12
N VAL A 467 1.89 19.90 -33.86
CA VAL A 467 2.44 20.04 -32.51
C VAL A 467 3.02 21.44 -32.35
N ARG A 468 2.52 22.19 -31.37
CA ARG A 468 2.97 23.55 -31.04
C ARG A 468 3.77 23.51 -29.75
N LEU A 469 5.06 23.78 -29.86
CA LEU A 469 5.99 23.69 -28.73
C LEU A 469 6.36 25.07 -28.24
N THR A 470 6.44 25.22 -26.93
CA THR A 470 7.03 26.39 -26.28
C THR A 470 8.03 25.95 -25.23
N VAL A 471 9.24 26.48 -25.30
CA VAL A 471 10.27 26.31 -24.27
C VAL A 471 10.22 27.52 -23.35
N SER A 472 10.23 27.31 -22.04
CA SER A 472 10.22 28.40 -21.07
C SER A 472 10.99 28.03 -19.81
N SER A 473 11.41 29.03 -19.03
CA SER A 473 12.01 28.78 -17.73
C SER A 473 10.94 28.72 -16.65
N LEU A 474 11.07 27.78 -15.71
CA LEU A 474 10.19 27.69 -14.54
C LEU A 474 10.39 28.87 -13.58
N GLY A 475 11.59 29.44 -13.55
CA GLY A 475 11.94 30.60 -12.71
C GLY A 475 11.63 30.38 -11.22
N ASP A 476 11.04 31.41 -10.58
CA ASP A 476 10.75 31.39 -9.14
C ASP A 476 9.68 30.37 -8.73
N LEU A 477 8.89 29.87 -9.67
CA LEU A 477 7.91 28.81 -9.43
C LEU A 477 8.59 27.48 -9.06
N ALA A 478 9.88 27.31 -9.37
CA ALA A 478 10.66 26.13 -8.99
C ALA A 478 11.11 26.12 -7.52
N ARG A 479 11.10 27.30 -6.86
CA ARG A 479 11.58 27.45 -5.47
C ARG A 479 10.62 26.77 -4.50
N GLU A 480 11.10 26.47 -3.31
CA GLU A 480 10.24 25.92 -2.25
C GLU A 480 9.06 26.84 -1.92
N VAL A 481 7.94 26.25 -1.54
CA VAL A 481 6.78 26.98 -1.01
C VAL A 481 7.13 27.44 0.39
N HIS A 482 7.07 28.74 0.63
CA HIS A 482 7.36 29.30 1.94
C HIS A 482 6.21 28.97 2.88
N VAL A 483 6.43 27.96 3.71
CA VAL A 483 5.50 27.56 4.76
C VAL A 483 6.03 28.06 6.11
N PRO A 484 5.17 28.44 7.07
CA PRO A 484 5.62 28.78 8.42
C PRO A 484 6.45 27.65 9.03
N LYS A 485 7.21 27.90 10.10
CA LYS A 485 7.92 26.81 10.79
C LYS A 485 6.96 25.87 11.54
N PRO A 486 7.37 24.63 11.84
CA PRO A 486 6.56 23.72 12.63
C PRO A 486 6.24 24.32 14.01
N GLY A 487 4.99 24.19 14.48
CA GLY A 487 4.55 24.69 15.80
C GLY A 487 3.89 26.08 15.79
N THR A 488 3.89 26.80 14.66
CA THR A 488 3.17 28.08 14.54
C THR A 488 1.65 27.88 14.65
N PRO A 489 0.93 28.68 15.44
CA PRO A 489 -0.54 28.71 15.45
C PRO A 489 -1.08 28.89 14.02
N GLN A 490 -2.19 28.22 13.69
CA GLN A 490 -2.84 28.30 12.38
C GLN A 490 -2.00 27.84 11.17
N ARG A 491 -0.86 27.15 11.39
CA ARG A 491 -0.03 26.60 10.31
C ARG A 491 -0.83 25.87 9.23
N PRO A 492 -1.81 24.98 9.52
CA PRO A 492 -2.56 24.29 8.45
C PRO A 492 -3.24 25.25 7.49
N ALA A 493 -3.81 26.35 7.99
CA ALA A 493 -4.42 27.37 7.15
C ALA A 493 -3.36 28.13 6.33
N ALA A 494 -2.22 28.47 6.93
CA ALA A 494 -1.13 29.16 6.26
C ALA A 494 -0.45 28.29 5.18
N VAL A 495 -0.25 26.98 5.42
CA VAL A 495 0.25 26.03 4.42
C VAL A 495 -0.71 25.95 3.24
N ARG A 496 -2.02 25.82 3.50
CA ARG A 496 -3.03 25.85 2.45
C ARG A 496 -3.00 27.14 1.64
N GLU A 497 -2.86 28.29 2.30
CA GLU A 497 -2.78 29.58 1.60
C GLU A 497 -1.50 29.71 0.78
N ALA A 498 -0.36 29.21 1.29
CA ALA A 498 0.91 29.24 0.56
C ALA A 498 0.86 28.34 -0.69
N HIS A 499 0.31 27.13 -0.57
CA HIS A 499 0.06 26.24 -1.72
C HIS A 499 -0.95 26.83 -2.71
N ARG A 500 -2.02 27.48 -2.20
CA ARG A 500 -3.00 28.19 -3.02
C ARG A 500 -2.37 29.36 -3.77
N ALA A 501 -1.53 30.15 -3.11
CA ALA A 501 -0.79 31.25 -3.75
C ALA A 501 0.16 30.72 -4.82
N ARG A 502 0.87 29.61 -4.55
CA ARG A 502 1.71 28.97 -5.56
C ARG A 502 0.92 28.44 -6.76
N ARG A 503 -0.25 27.81 -6.52
CA ARG A 503 -1.19 27.38 -7.57
C ARG A 503 -1.64 28.56 -8.43
N LEU A 504 -2.06 29.67 -7.81
CA LEU A 504 -2.49 30.88 -8.51
C LEU A 504 -1.36 31.50 -9.33
N ALA A 505 -0.15 31.58 -8.78
CA ALA A 505 1.02 32.10 -9.49
C ALA A 505 1.36 31.24 -10.72
N ALA A 506 1.33 29.92 -10.58
CA ALA A 506 1.54 29.01 -11.71
C ALA A 506 0.42 29.10 -12.75
N GLY A 507 -0.86 29.20 -12.33
CA GLY A 507 -1.99 29.37 -13.24
C GLY A 507 -1.97 30.72 -13.98
N GLY A 508 -1.43 31.77 -13.36
CA GLY A 508 -1.25 33.09 -13.98
C GLY A 508 -0.01 33.23 -14.88
N ALA A 509 0.98 32.35 -14.73
CA ALA A 509 2.21 32.38 -15.53
C ALA A 509 2.03 31.91 -16.97
N PHE A 510 0.95 31.16 -17.26
CA PHE A 510 0.68 30.59 -18.57
C PHE A 510 -0.70 31.02 -19.08
N PRO A 511 -0.86 31.35 -20.37
CA PRO A 511 -2.16 31.70 -20.93
C PRO A 511 -3.10 30.49 -20.86
N ARG A 512 -4.37 30.71 -20.50
CA ARG A 512 -5.37 29.64 -20.50
C ARG A 512 -5.54 29.07 -21.91
N LEU A 513 -5.48 27.74 -22.01
CA LEU A 513 -5.73 26.99 -23.24
C LEU A 513 -6.90 26.04 -23.03
N ASP A 514 -7.89 26.10 -23.92
CA ASP A 514 -8.95 25.08 -23.95
C ASP A 514 -8.55 23.88 -24.85
N ALA A 515 -7.59 24.08 -25.77
CA ALA A 515 -7.01 23.07 -26.65
C ALA A 515 -6.14 22.03 -25.90
N PRO A 516 -5.96 20.80 -26.43
CA PRO A 516 -5.07 19.78 -25.87
C PRO A 516 -3.67 20.29 -25.55
N ALA A 517 -3.31 20.29 -24.27
CA ALA A 517 -2.05 20.83 -23.81
C ALA A 517 -1.39 19.97 -22.72
N ILE A 518 -0.08 19.76 -22.84
CA ILE A 518 0.77 19.13 -21.84
C ILE A 518 1.95 20.04 -21.49
N ALA A 519 2.46 19.91 -20.27
CA ALA A 519 3.68 20.55 -19.83
C ALA A 519 4.66 19.50 -19.26
N LEU A 520 5.85 19.43 -19.83
CA LEU A 520 6.99 18.66 -19.33
C LEU A 520 7.85 19.60 -18.48
N VAL A 521 7.73 19.46 -17.16
CA VAL A 521 8.26 20.43 -16.20
C VAL A 521 9.45 19.85 -15.46
N GLU A 522 10.61 20.49 -15.57
CA GLU A 522 11.77 20.17 -14.77
C GLU A 522 11.58 20.71 -13.34
N LEU A 523 11.68 19.84 -12.33
CA LEU A 523 11.59 20.21 -10.91
C LEU A 523 12.72 19.61 -10.10
N PRO A 524 13.33 20.34 -9.15
CA PRO A 524 14.39 19.80 -8.31
C PRO A 524 13.92 18.55 -7.54
N GLY A 525 14.86 17.69 -7.18
CA GLY A 525 14.56 16.54 -6.32
C GLY A 525 14.01 16.98 -4.96
N GLY A 526 13.23 16.08 -4.33
CA GLY A 526 12.61 16.35 -3.02
C GLY A 526 13.61 16.57 -1.89
N ASP A 527 14.86 16.14 -2.07
CA ASP A 527 16.01 16.41 -1.21
C ASP A 527 16.35 17.92 -1.10
N ARG A 528 15.88 18.75 -2.03
CA ARG A 528 16.03 20.20 -1.95
C ARG A 528 14.94 20.90 -1.14
N PHE A 529 13.90 20.20 -0.72
CA PHE A 529 12.80 20.75 0.08
C PHE A 529 12.96 20.28 1.52
N THR A 530 13.49 21.18 2.37
CA THR A 530 13.84 20.86 3.76
C THR A 530 12.62 20.68 4.66
N GLU A 531 11.49 21.29 4.31
CA GLU A 531 10.23 21.20 5.04
C GLU A 531 9.25 20.26 4.31
N PRO A 532 8.56 19.34 5.00
CA PRO A 532 7.67 18.36 4.35
C PRO A 532 6.56 18.98 3.47
N ASP A 533 6.10 20.17 3.83
CA ASP A 533 5.03 20.89 3.13
C ASP A 533 5.56 21.91 2.10
N SER A 534 6.88 22.00 1.88
CA SER A 534 7.45 23.02 0.99
C SER A 534 7.61 22.58 -0.46
N ASP A 535 7.37 21.30 -0.79
CA ASP A 535 7.41 20.79 -2.16
C ASP A 535 6.31 21.47 -3.02
N PRO A 536 6.67 22.25 -4.06
CA PRO A 536 5.71 22.97 -4.89
C PRO A 536 4.97 22.06 -5.89
N LYS A 537 5.39 20.80 -6.07
CA LYS A 537 4.94 19.91 -7.14
C LYS A 537 3.42 19.81 -7.25
N SER A 538 2.72 19.61 -6.12
CA SER A 538 1.26 19.49 -6.10
C SER A 538 0.58 20.81 -6.47
N ALA A 539 1.03 21.94 -5.93
CA ALA A 539 0.50 23.26 -6.26
C ALA A 539 0.74 23.63 -7.73
N LEU A 540 1.93 23.32 -8.26
CA LEU A 540 2.25 23.53 -9.67
C LEU A 540 1.33 22.71 -10.57
N ARG A 541 1.14 21.42 -10.26
CA ARG A 541 0.23 20.56 -11.05
C ARG A 541 -1.17 21.14 -11.16
N LEU A 542 -1.73 21.61 -10.05
CA LEU A 542 -3.05 22.22 -10.04
C LEU A 542 -3.06 23.58 -10.77
N GLY A 543 -2.01 24.39 -10.65
CA GLY A 543 -1.91 25.68 -11.34
C GLY A 543 -1.78 25.54 -12.86
N PHE A 544 -0.97 24.61 -13.35
CA PHE A 544 -0.92 24.26 -14.77
C PHE A 544 -2.28 23.73 -15.26
N ALA A 545 -2.97 22.93 -14.46
CA ALA A 545 -4.32 22.45 -14.79
C ALA A 545 -5.34 23.60 -14.88
N ASP A 546 -5.25 24.62 -14.03
CA ASP A 546 -6.07 25.84 -14.11
C ASP A 546 -5.84 26.61 -15.43
N SER A 547 -4.63 26.53 -16.00
CA SER A 547 -4.29 27.05 -17.33
C SER A 547 -4.66 26.11 -18.50
N GLY A 548 -5.22 24.92 -18.22
CA GLY A 548 -5.63 23.94 -19.22
C GLY A 548 -4.57 22.89 -19.63
N ARG A 549 -3.46 22.80 -18.88
CA ARG A 549 -2.32 21.90 -19.16
C ARG A 549 -2.24 20.73 -18.18
N LEU A 550 -2.01 19.53 -18.70
CA LEU A 550 -1.62 18.38 -17.89
C LEU A 550 -0.10 18.38 -17.68
N THR A 551 0.39 18.00 -16.51
CA THR A 551 1.82 18.05 -16.18
C THR A 551 2.45 16.69 -15.98
N GLN A 552 3.71 16.58 -16.44
CA GLN A 552 4.66 15.58 -15.97
C GLN A 552 5.95 16.23 -15.49
N PHE A 553 6.45 15.74 -14.36
CA PHE A 553 7.61 16.31 -13.69
C PHE A 553 8.85 15.46 -13.90
N ILE A 554 9.94 16.10 -14.33
CA ILE A 554 11.23 15.47 -14.62
C ILE A 554 12.24 16.02 -13.62
N ARG A 555 13.04 15.15 -12.98
CA ARG A 555 14.09 15.61 -12.06
C ARG A 555 15.36 15.99 -12.83
N PRO A 556 15.98 17.16 -12.58
CA PRO A 556 17.33 17.47 -13.03
C PRO A 556 18.31 16.55 -12.29
N LEU A 557 19.30 15.97 -12.98
CA LEU A 557 20.40 15.26 -12.32
C LEU A 557 21.75 15.65 -12.93
N PRO A 558 22.83 15.68 -12.13
CA PRO A 558 24.18 15.49 -12.65
C PRO A 558 24.38 13.98 -12.90
N GLY A 559 24.43 13.54 -14.16
CA GLY A 559 24.60 12.12 -14.49
C GLY A 559 24.58 11.83 -16.01
N SER A 560 25.19 10.71 -16.42
CA SER A 560 25.36 10.27 -17.82
C SER A 560 24.04 10.09 -18.59
N GLY A 561 24.09 10.24 -19.92
CA GLY A 561 22.93 10.35 -20.83
C GLY A 561 21.83 9.29 -20.69
N ASP A 562 22.17 8.00 -20.66
CA ASP A 562 21.19 6.91 -20.79
C ASP A 562 20.09 6.88 -19.70
N ASP A 563 20.41 7.23 -18.44
CA ASP A 563 19.41 7.25 -17.35
C ASP A 563 18.47 8.46 -17.44
N VAL A 564 18.99 9.59 -17.93
CA VAL A 564 18.20 10.81 -18.16
C VAL A 564 17.19 10.55 -19.27
N ASP A 565 17.63 9.99 -20.39
CA ASP A 565 16.80 9.74 -21.56
C ASP A 565 15.67 8.75 -21.24
N GLN A 566 15.94 7.72 -20.46
CA GLN A 566 14.91 6.78 -20.00
C GLN A 566 13.86 7.44 -19.09
N ARG A 567 14.26 8.41 -18.26
CA ARG A 567 13.32 9.17 -17.41
C ARG A 567 12.47 10.14 -18.23
N VAL A 568 13.06 10.84 -19.19
CA VAL A 568 12.33 11.71 -20.13
C VAL A 568 11.35 10.88 -20.95
N ARG A 569 11.79 9.74 -21.51
CA ARG A 569 10.92 8.79 -22.21
C ARG A 569 9.70 8.40 -21.38
N SER A 570 9.93 8.00 -20.13
CA SER A 570 8.86 7.59 -19.23
C SER A 570 7.87 8.74 -18.96
N ALA A 571 8.37 9.97 -18.80
CA ALA A 571 7.54 11.17 -18.63
C ALA A 571 6.71 11.48 -19.88
N CYS A 572 7.27 11.34 -21.08
CA CYS A 572 6.53 11.51 -22.34
C CYS A 572 5.39 10.50 -22.47
N LEU A 573 5.66 9.22 -22.22
CA LEU A 573 4.65 8.17 -22.24
C LEU A 573 3.52 8.47 -21.23
N ASP A 574 3.89 8.86 -20.02
CA ASP A 574 2.93 9.25 -18.99
C ASP A 574 2.10 10.50 -19.36
N ALA A 575 2.66 11.44 -20.13
CA ALA A 575 1.93 12.59 -20.66
C ALA A 575 0.90 12.16 -21.74
N TYR A 576 1.28 11.27 -22.65
CA TYR A 576 0.35 10.69 -23.63
C TYR A 576 -0.80 9.95 -22.94
N ARG A 577 -0.50 9.15 -21.91
CA ARG A 577 -1.51 8.47 -21.10
C ARG A 577 -2.48 9.46 -20.43
N GLN A 578 -2.00 10.59 -19.91
CA GLN A 578 -2.84 11.64 -19.32
C GLN A 578 -3.78 12.29 -20.34
N LEU A 579 -3.35 12.42 -21.60
CA LEU A 579 -4.22 12.87 -22.69
C LEU A 579 -5.33 11.86 -23.01
N GLY A 580 -5.16 10.59 -22.61
CA GLY A 580 -6.03 9.48 -22.99
C GLY A 580 -5.52 8.71 -24.21
N VAL A 581 -4.28 8.99 -24.65
CA VAL A 581 -3.64 8.24 -25.75
C VAL A 581 -3.14 6.93 -25.21
N PHE A 582 -3.63 5.84 -25.80
CA PHE A 582 -3.19 4.52 -25.40
C PHE A 582 -3.33 3.50 -26.52
N THR A 583 -2.36 2.59 -26.60
CA THR A 583 -2.35 1.48 -27.55
C THR A 583 -2.81 0.22 -26.83
N THR A 584 -4.10 -0.10 -26.93
CA THR A 584 -4.63 -1.34 -26.34
C THR A 584 -4.26 -2.53 -27.21
N ALA A 585 -3.47 -3.46 -26.65
CA ALA A 585 -3.27 -4.76 -27.29
C ALA A 585 -4.54 -5.60 -27.17
N GLU A 586 -4.96 -6.23 -28.27
CA GLU A 586 -6.17 -7.05 -28.29
C GLU A 586 -6.03 -8.26 -27.35
N PRO A 587 -6.97 -8.47 -26.41
CA PRO A 587 -6.98 -9.66 -25.59
C PRO A 587 -7.09 -10.90 -26.47
N ARG A 588 -6.25 -11.91 -26.17
CA ARG A 588 -6.34 -13.21 -26.81
C ARG A 588 -7.17 -14.13 -25.94
N THR A 589 -8.38 -14.40 -26.41
CA THR A 589 -9.35 -15.27 -25.76
C THR A 589 -9.59 -16.53 -26.60
N ARG A 590 -10.22 -17.55 -26.01
CA ARG A 590 -10.62 -18.77 -26.73
C ARG A 590 -11.69 -18.49 -27.76
N SER A 591 -12.60 -17.58 -27.40
CA SER A 591 -13.72 -17.16 -28.22
C SER A 591 -13.70 -15.65 -28.37
N PRO A 592 -14.21 -15.12 -29.49
CA PRO A 592 -14.29 -13.68 -29.70
C PRO A 592 -15.00 -13.02 -28.52
N LEU A 593 -14.43 -11.91 -28.04
CA LEU A 593 -15.09 -11.07 -27.05
C LEU A 593 -16.37 -10.46 -27.65
N PRO A 594 -17.38 -10.13 -26.83
CA PRO A 594 -18.57 -9.43 -27.31
C PRO A 594 -18.22 -8.17 -28.11
N THR A 595 -18.90 -7.96 -29.24
CA THR A 595 -18.69 -6.78 -30.07
C THR A 595 -19.02 -5.51 -29.29
N GLY A 596 -18.12 -4.52 -29.34
CA GLY A 596 -18.31 -3.25 -28.62
C GLY A 596 -18.09 -3.32 -27.10
N LEU A 597 -17.43 -4.38 -26.60
CA LEU A 597 -17.07 -4.53 -25.19
C LEU A 597 -16.35 -3.28 -24.66
N GLN A 598 -16.88 -2.71 -23.58
CA GLN A 598 -16.24 -1.63 -22.84
C GLN A 598 -15.70 -2.10 -21.49
N TYR A 599 -14.61 -1.50 -21.05
CA TYR A 599 -14.03 -1.73 -19.73
C TYR A 599 -14.28 -0.53 -18.82
N VAL A 600 -14.72 -0.76 -17.59
CA VAL A 600 -14.91 0.31 -16.59
C VAL A 600 -14.08 0.00 -15.35
N GLY A 601 -13.19 0.91 -14.97
CA GLY A 601 -12.38 0.84 -13.74
C GLY A 601 -12.89 1.81 -12.69
N LEU A 602 -13.06 1.35 -11.44
CA LEU A 602 -13.45 2.19 -10.31
C LEU A 602 -12.30 2.36 -9.30
N TRP A 603 -12.18 3.57 -8.75
CA TRP A 603 -11.25 3.90 -7.68
C TRP A 603 -11.85 4.95 -6.74
N VAL A 604 -11.65 4.80 -5.44
CA VAL A 604 -11.98 5.81 -4.43
C VAL A 604 -10.70 6.50 -3.99
N VAL A 605 -10.65 7.80 -4.26
CA VAL A 605 -9.64 8.72 -3.76
C VAL A 605 -10.08 9.20 -2.38
N ARG A 606 -9.18 9.12 -1.40
CA ARG A 606 -9.39 9.62 -0.05
C ARG A 606 -8.58 10.90 0.12
N GLY A 607 -9.19 11.95 0.63
CA GLY A 607 -8.49 13.19 0.94
C GLY A 607 -9.18 13.95 2.07
N ALA A 608 -8.61 15.09 2.46
CA ALA A 608 -9.10 15.91 3.57
C ALA A 608 -10.56 16.36 3.42
N GLN A 609 -11.08 16.39 2.18
CA GLN A 609 -12.44 16.81 1.86
C GLN A 609 -13.44 15.63 1.80
N GLY A 610 -13.01 14.40 2.11
CA GLY A 610 -13.83 13.20 2.10
C GLY A 610 -13.44 12.19 1.03
N ARG A 611 -14.36 11.28 0.71
CA ARG A 611 -14.15 10.22 -0.28
C ARG A 611 -14.71 10.60 -1.66
N ARG A 612 -13.90 10.47 -2.72
CA ARG A 612 -14.32 10.75 -4.10
C ARG A 612 -14.19 9.50 -4.97
N LEU A 613 -15.31 9.11 -5.61
CA LEU A 613 -15.30 8.08 -6.65
C LEU A 613 -14.76 8.64 -7.97
N VAL A 614 -13.80 7.93 -8.55
CA VAL A 614 -13.30 8.09 -9.91
C VAL A 614 -13.70 6.84 -10.70
N ALA A 615 -14.33 7.04 -11.86
CA ALA A 615 -14.66 5.97 -12.78
C ALA A 615 -14.08 6.30 -14.16
N VAL A 616 -13.29 5.38 -14.71
CA VAL A 616 -12.67 5.50 -16.03
C VAL A 616 -13.22 4.40 -16.93
N ARG A 617 -13.61 4.76 -18.14
CA ARG A 617 -14.13 3.87 -19.17
C ARG A 617 -13.17 3.82 -20.36
N VAL A 618 -12.93 2.61 -20.85
CA VAL A 618 -12.09 2.35 -22.02
C VAL A 618 -12.92 1.58 -23.05
N ARG A 619 -12.98 2.09 -24.28
CA ARG A 619 -13.66 1.48 -25.43
C ARG A 619 -12.64 1.15 -26.51
N PRO A 620 -12.05 -0.06 -26.49
CA PRO A 620 -11.12 -0.48 -27.53
C PRO A 620 -11.79 -0.43 -28.90
N GLY A 621 -11.06 0.01 -29.92
CA GLY A 621 -11.52 0.01 -31.31
C GLY A 621 -12.39 1.19 -31.72
N GLU A 622 -12.81 2.08 -30.80
CA GLU A 622 -13.42 3.36 -31.21
C GLU A 622 -12.35 4.29 -31.81
N GLU A 623 -12.66 4.99 -32.91
CA GLU A 623 -11.70 5.85 -33.60
C GLU A 623 -11.38 7.14 -32.83
N PHE A 624 -12.27 7.58 -31.95
CA PHE A 624 -12.14 8.83 -31.20
C PHE A 624 -12.43 8.58 -29.72
N GLN A 625 -11.72 9.30 -28.84
CA GLN A 625 -11.99 9.35 -27.40
C GLN A 625 -12.15 7.98 -26.71
N GLN A 626 -11.26 7.04 -27.03
CA GLN A 626 -11.27 5.67 -26.47
C GLN A 626 -11.24 5.63 -24.94
N VAL A 627 -10.75 6.67 -24.29
CA VAL A 627 -10.65 6.78 -22.83
C VAL A 627 -11.47 7.97 -22.33
N THR A 628 -12.52 7.68 -21.59
CA THR A 628 -13.38 8.67 -20.93
C THR A 628 -13.43 8.45 -19.42
N ALA A 629 -13.88 9.44 -18.67
CA ALA A 629 -14.13 9.32 -17.24
C ALA A 629 -15.46 9.97 -16.87
N TRP A 630 -16.10 9.43 -15.84
CA TRP A 630 -17.39 9.92 -15.36
C TRP A 630 -17.21 11.25 -14.64
N ASP A 631 -17.86 12.30 -15.14
CA ASP A 631 -17.92 13.60 -14.48
C ASP A 631 -19.29 13.81 -13.83
N ASP A 632 -19.31 13.72 -12.50
CA ASP A 632 -20.55 13.81 -11.72
C ASP A 632 -21.25 15.18 -11.80
N ARG A 633 -20.58 16.23 -12.30
CA ARG A 633 -21.19 17.57 -12.46
C ARG A 633 -22.09 17.65 -13.68
N VAL A 634 -21.61 17.11 -14.79
CA VAL A 634 -22.34 17.09 -16.07
C VAL A 634 -23.13 15.80 -16.24
N LYS A 635 -22.95 14.82 -15.34
CA LYS A 635 -23.58 13.49 -15.39
C LYS A 635 -23.33 12.77 -16.71
N ASP A 636 -22.10 12.87 -17.20
CA ASP A 636 -21.70 12.32 -18.49
C ASP A 636 -20.25 11.80 -18.48
N TRP A 637 -19.95 10.96 -19.46
CA TRP A 637 -18.62 10.46 -19.75
C TRP A 637 -17.84 11.48 -20.59
N VAL A 638 -16.93 12.20 -19.96
CA VAL A 638 -16.10 13.21 -20.63
C VAL A 638 -14.74 12.63 -21.02
N PRO A 639 -14.03 13.19 -22.02
CA PRO A 639 -12.66 12.78 -22.35
C PRO A 639 -11.75 12.80 -21.12
N TYR A 640 -10.87 11.80 -20.98
CA TYR A 640 -10.05 11.64 -19.78
C TYR A 640 -9.22 12.89 -19.44
N ARG A 641 -8.62 13.55 -20.43
CA ARG A 641 -7.97 14.86 -20.28
C ARG A 641 -8.89 15.88 -19.58
N ARG A 642 -10.11 16.05 -20.11
CA ARG A 642 -11.08 17.02 -19.59
C ARG A 642 -11.46 16.69 -18.16
N PHE A 643 -11.64 15.42 -17.84
CA PHE A 643 -11.88 14.98 -16.47
C PHE A 643 -10.73 15.37 -15.53
N LEU A 644 -9.47 15.13 -15.90
CA LEU A 644 -8.31 15.49 -15.08
C LEU A 644 -8.23 17.00 -14.83
N LEU A 645 -8.36 17.82 -15.87
CA LEU A 645 -8.29 19.29 -15.77
C LEU A 645 -9.45 19.90 -14.96
N THR A 646 -10.63 19.32 -15.08
CA THR A 646 -11.80 19.86 -14.37
C THR A 646 -11.91 19.30 -12.94
N SER A 647 -11.25 18.17 -12.65
CA SER A 647 -11.17 17.59 -11.31
C SER A 647 -10.30 18.42 -10.37
N SER A 648 -9.28 19.10 -10.88
CA SER A 648 -8.46 20.05 -10.10
C SER A 648 -9.22 21.33 -9.76
N ALA A 649 -10.13 21.78 -10.62
CA ALA A 649 -10.96 22.98 -10.41
C ALA A 649 -12.09 22.77 -9.38
N ALA A 650 -12.44 21.52 -9.08
CA ALA A 650 -13.58 21.15 -8.23
C ALA A 650 -13.37 21.42 -6.72
N ASP A 651 -12.14 21.75 -6.29
CA ASP A 651 -11.81 22.15 -4.91
C ASP A 651 -12.66 23.32 -4.38
N ALA A 652 -13.23 24.14 -5.28
CA ALA A 652 -14.05 25.29 -4.89
C ALA A 652 -15.55 24.99 -4.74
N SER A 653 -16.10 24.02 -5.49
CA SER A 653 -17.55 23.91 -5.73
C SER A 653 -18.26 22.76 -5.00
N PHE A 654 -17.54 21.75 -4.51
CA PHE A 654 -18.13 20.67 -3.69
C PHE A 654 -18.18 21.00 -2.19
N ARG A 655 -18.08 22.29 -1.82
CA ARG A 655 -18.37 22.76 -0.46
C ARG A 655 -19.87 22.70 -0.20
N THR A 656 -20.43 21.50 0.01
CA THR A 656 -21.65 21.40 0.79
C THR A 656 -21.33 21.95 2.19
N LYS A 657 -21.98 23.06 2.56
CA LYS A 657 -21.95 23.59 3.92
C LYS A 657 -22.54 22.53 4.86
N GLY A 658 -21.67 21.72 5.45
CA GLY A 658 -22.05 20.64 6.35
C GLY A 658 -20.91 19.63 6.48
N ARG A 659 -20.55 19.28 7.71
CA ARG A 659 -19.52 18.28 8.02
C ARG A 659 -20.19 16.91 7.78
N ARG A 660 -20.01 16.32 6.60
CA ARG A 660 -20.56 15.00 6.26
C ARG A 660 -19.93 13.94 7.17
N ASN A 661 -20.74 13.00 7.66
CA ASN A 661 -20.21 11.87 8.40
C ASN A 661 -19.70 10.79 7.41
N ALA A 662 -18.94 9.82 7.90
CA ALA A 662 -18.34 8.78 7.06
C ALA A 662 -19.38 7.86 6.38
N GLU A 663 -20.60 7.81 6.91
CA GLU A 663 -21.71 7.00 6.39
C GLU A 663 -22.42 7.69 5.22
N ASP A 664 -22.63 9.00 5.30
CA ASP A 664 -23.17 9.83 4.21
C ASP A 664 -22.25 9.75 2.97
N ASP A 665 -20.94 9.86 3.19
CA ASP A 665 -19.93 9.70 2.14
C ASP A 665 -19.99 8.31 1.49
N ARG A 666 -20.20 7.26 2.30
CA ARG A 666 -20.35 5.89 1.81
C ARG A 666 -21.61 5.75 0.94
N LEU A 667 -22.76 6.19 1.43
CA LEU A 667 -24.03 6.12 0.71
C LEU A 667 -23.99 6.93 -0.60
N GLU A 668 -23.29 8.06 -0.60
CA GLU A 668 -23.10 8.85 -1.81
C GLU A 668 -22.24 8.11 -2.84
N VAL A 669 -21.13 7.50 -2.43
CA VAL A 669 -20.30 6.68 -3.33
C VAL A 669 -21.11 5.54 -3.93
N GLU A 670 -21.87 4.81 -3.13
CA GLU A 670 -22.76 3.73 -3.62
C GLU A 670 -23.83 4.25 -4.59
N ARG A 671 -24.44 5.42 -4.32
CA ARG A 671 -25.37 6.08 -5.25
C ARG A 671 -24.70 6.39 -6.59
N ARG A 672 -23.48 6.92 -6.59
CA ARG A 672 -22.72 7.23 -7.81
C ARG A 672 -22.36 5.98 -8.60
N ILE A 673 -21.96 4.89 -7.91
CA ILE A 673 -21.69 3.59 -8.55
C ILE A 673 -22.93 3.11 -9.30
N ARG A 674 -24.12 3.14 -8.68
CA ARG A 674 -25.37 2.76 -9.35
C ARG A 674 -25.66 3.60 -10.60
N SER A 675 -25.42 4.91 -10.54
CA SER A 675 -25.55 5.78 -11.73
C SER A 675 -24.59 5.37 -12.85
N ILE A 676 -23.33 5.05 -12.52
CA ILE A 676 -22.33 4.59 -13.50
C ILE A 676 -22.76 3.24 -14.11
N LEU A 677 -23.24 2.30 -13.30
CA LEU A 677 -23.74 1.02 -13.79
C LEU A 677 -24.91 1.21 -14.76
N TYR A 678 -25.88 2.06 -14.41
CA TYR A 678 -27.00 2.39 -15.28
C TYR A 678 -26.54 2.98 -16.63
N GLN A 679 -25.56 3.89 -16.60
CA GLN A 679 -25.01 4.54 -17.79
C GLN A 679 -24.06 3.65 -18.62
N SER A 680 -23.80 2.42 -18.17
CA SER A 680 -22.95 1.45 -18.88
C SER A 680 -23.76 0.27 -19.44
N ARG A 681 -25.10 0.30 -19.34
CA ARG A 681 -25.99 -0.78 -19.81
C ARG A 681 -26.17 -0.82 -21.32
N ASP A 682 -25.73 0.22 -22.02
CA ASP A 682 -25.89 0.37 -23.46
C ASP A 682 -25.13 -0.69 -24.27
N ARG A 683 -24.11 -1.32 -23.67
CA ARG A 683 -23.20 -2.25 -24.31
C ARG A 683 -22.65 -3.31 -23.34
N PRO A 684 -22.12 -4.44 -23.87
CA PRO A 684 -21.37 -5.39 -23.06
C PRO A 684 -20.27 -4.69 -22.25
N THR A 685 -20.23 -4.93 -20.94
CA THR A 685 -19.35 -4.19 -20.03
C THR A 685 -18.61 -5.14 -19.08
N LEU A 686 -17.30 -4.97 -18.98
CA LEU A 686 -16.49 -5.57 -17.92
C LEU A 686 -16.13 -4.49 -16.89
N LEU A 687 -16.71 -4.61 -15.70
CA LEU A 687 -16.41 -3.78 -14.55
C LEU A 687 -15.22 -4.37 -13.76
N LEU A 688 -14.19 -3.55 -13.57
CA LEU A 688 -12.97 -3.88 -12.84
C LEU A 688 -12.91 -3.02 -11.57
N VAL A 689 -12.82 -3.68 -10.42
CA VAL A 689 -12.86 -3.00 -9.11
C VAL A 689 -11.76 -3.50 -8.22
N ASN A 690 -10.97 -2.60 -7.63
CA ASN A 690 -10.07 -2.99 -6.55
C ASN A 690 -10.85 -3.11 -5.22
N SER A 691 -11.10 -4.34 -4.75
CA SER A 691 -11.90 -4.56 -3.54
C SER A 691 -11.21 -4.05 -2.27
N GLY A 692 -9.87 -4.04 -2.24
CA GLY A 692 -9.09 -3.46 -1.15
C GLY A 692 -9.25 -1.94 -1.03
N ASN A 693 -9.42 -1.25 -2.15
CA ASN A 693 -9.65 0.19 -2.19
C ASN A 693 -11.12 0.55 -1.93
N LEU A 694 -12.09 -0.17 -2.54
CA LEU A 694 -13.50 0.23 -2.55
C LEU A 694 -14.35 -0.29 -1.39
N ARG A 695 -14.02 -1.43 -0.75
CA ARG A 695 -14.95 -2.10 0.19
C ARG A 695 -15.36 -1.28 1.41
N GLU A 696 -14.59 -0.26 1.77
CA GLU A 696 -14.97 0.65 2.86
C GLU A 696 -16.14 1.56 2.45
N SER A 697 -16.14 2.00 1.19
CA SER A 697 -17.21 2.79 0.59
C SER A 697 -18.29 1.94 -0.07
N TRP A 698 -18.05 0.64 -0.30
CA TRP A 698 -19.01 -0.32 -0.87
C TRP A 698 -18.89 -1.67 -0.14
N PRO A 699 -19.49 -1.81 1.06
CA PRO A 699 -19.25 -2.95 1.96
C PRO A 699 -19.67 -4.32 1.44
N SER A 700 -20.56 -4.40 0.45
CA SER A 700 -20.90 -5.67 -0.20
C SER A 700 -19.71 -6.32 -0.93
N LEU A 701 -18.64 -5.57 -1.19
CA LEU A 701 -17.38 -6.10 -1.72
C LEU A 701 -16.49 -6.80 -0.67
N ALA A 702 -16.88 -6.80 0.61
CA ALA A 702 -16.18 -7.58 1.62
C ALA A 702 -16.37 -9.08 1.34
N ASN A 703 -15.32 -9.88 1.53
CA ASN A 703 -15.35 -11.32 1.20
C ASN A 703 -16.54 -12.08 1.82
N GLY A 704 -16.93 -11.71 3.04
CA GLY A 704 -18.06 -12.29 3.76
C GLY A 704 -19.43 -11.95 3.17
N SER A 705 -19.53 -10.88 2.39
CA SER A 705 -20.77 -10.42 1.76
C SER A 705 -20.89 -10.84 0.29
N LEU A 706 -19.81 -11.32 -0.32
CA LEU A 706 -19.82 -11.71 -1.73
C LEU A 706 -20.67 -12.95 -1.97
N MET A 707 -21.53 -12.88 -2.99
CA MET A 707 -22.25 -14.01 -3.56
C MET A 707 -21.98 -14.05 -5.07
N LYS A 708 -21.74 -15.26 -5.61
CA LYS A 708 -21.48 -15.43 -7.05
C LYS A 708 -22.63 -14.81 -7.85
N ASP A 709 -22.27 -14.03 -8.87
CA ASP A 709 -23.19 -13.43 -9.84
C ASP A 709 -24.21 -12.42 -9.25
N HIS A 710 -23.98 -11.93 -8.03
CA HIS A 710 -24.81 -10.93 -7.36
C HIS A 710 -24.03 -9.66 -6.99
N LEU A 711 -24.74 -8.53 -6.93
CA LEU A 711 -24.26 -7.26 -6.39
C LEU A 711 -25.24 -6.72 -5.34
N GLY A 712 -24.68 -6.33 -4.20
CA GLY A 712 -25.40 -5.74 -3.08
C GLY A 712 -25.12 -4.24 -2.91
N PHE A 713 -26.09 -3.51 -2.37
CA PHE A 713 -25.97 -2.10 -1.98
C PHE A 713 -26.67 -1.87 -0.64
N THR A 714 -26.24 -0.88 0.12
CA THR A 714 -26.81 -0.57 1.44
C THR A 714 -28.30 -0.27 1.33
N GLY A 715 -29.11 -0.96 2.15
CA GLY A 715 -30.56 -0.79 2.18
C GLY A 715 -31.32 -1.42 1.01
N ILE A 716 -30.63 -2.19 0.15
CA ILE A 716 -31.22 -2.89 -1.01
C ILE A 716 -30.85 -4.36 -0.91
N GLN A 717 -31.83 -5.25 -1.11
CA GLN A 717 -31.57 -6.69 -1.18
C GLN A 717 -30.65 -7.01 -2.36
N ASP A 718 -29.66 -7.87 -2.14
CA ASP A 718 -28.71 -8.30 -3.17
C ASP A 718 -29.44 -8.88 -4.40
N GLN A 719 -29.05 -8.42 -5.58
CA GLN A 719 -29.68 -8.79 -6.84
C GLN A 719 -28.66 -9.45 -7.76
N ARG A 720 -29.14 -10.33 -8.65
CA ARG A 720 -28.32 -10.86 -9.74
C ARG A 720 -27.78 -9.71 -10.60
N VAL A 721 -26.55 -9.86 -11.09
CA VAL A 721 -25.85 -8.84 -11.87
C VAL A 721 -26.67 -8.33 -13.06
N GLY A 722 -27.48 -9.19 -13.68
CA GLY A 722 -28.36 -8.85 -14.80
C GLY A 722 -29.33 -7.70 -14.51
N ALA A 723 -29.75 -7.49 -13.25
CA ALA A 723 -30.58 -6.35 -12.85
C ALA A 723 -29.85 -5.00 -12.99
N TYR A 724 -28.51 -5.04 -12.99
CA TYR A 724 -27.64 -3.89 -13.21
C TYR A 724 -27.17 -3.73 -14.66
N GLY A 725 -27.37 -4.76 -15.49
CA GLY A 725 -27.09 -4.81 -16.93
C GLY A 725 -26.98 -6.26 -17.38
N GLU A 726 -27.73 -6.66 -18.42
CA GLU A 726 -27.78 -8.06 -18.88
C GLU A 726 -26.42 -8.61 -19.31
N GLU A 727 -25.58 -7.74 -19.86
CA GLU A 727 -24.24 -8.06 -20.34
C GLU A 727 -23.11 -7.52 -19.45
N LEU A 728 -23.41 -7.27 -18.16
CA LEU A 728 -22.44 -6.80 -17.18
C LEU A 728 -21.66 -7.98 -16.57
N ARG A 729 -20.34 -7.96 -16.74
CA ARG A 729 -19.40 -8.82 -16.00
C ARG A 729 -18.67 -8.01 -14.93
N VAL A 730 -18.36 -8.63 -13.80
CA VAL A 730 -17.67 -7.97 -12.67
C VAL A 730 -16.48 -8.82 -12.25
N VAL A 731 -15.29 -8.22 -12.31
CA VAL A 731 -14.04 -8.80 -11.84
C VAL A 731 -13.45 -7.90 -10.76
N LEU A 732 -13.28 -8.47 -9.57
CA LEU A 732 -12.60 -7.83 -8.46
C LEU A 732 -11.11 -8.13 -8.53
N VAL A 733 -10.29 -7.13 -8.20
CA VAL A 733 -8.85 -7.29 -8.03
C VAL A 733 -8.44 -6.90 -6.62
N ARG A 734 -7.48 -7.62 -6.05
CA ARG A 734 -6.95 -7.34 -4.72
C ARG A 734 -5.44 -7.48 -4.71
N ASP A 735 -4.77 -6.46 -4.20
CA ASP A 735 -3.32 -6.47 -3.97
C ASP A 735 -3.02 -6.51 -2.47
N ARG A 736 -1.74 -6.35 -2.11
CA ARG A 736 -1.31 -6.40 -0.70
C ARG A 736 -1.86 -5.25 0.14
N ASN A 737 -2.16 -4.10 -0.47
CA ASN A 737 -2.65 -2.87 0.17
C ASN A 737 -1.98 -2.52 1.52
N SER A 738 -0.66 -2.74 1.65
CA SER A 738 0.13 -2.60 2.90
C SER A 738 -0.38 -3.40 4.12
N ARG A 739 -1.34 -4.31 3.93
CA ARG A 739 -2.00 -5.13 4.95
C ARG A 739 -1.78 -6.63 4.75
N GLU A 740 -0.91 -7.00 3.80
CA GLU A 740 -0.55 -8.40 3.48
C GLU A 740 -1.78 -9.26 3.09
N GLU A 741 -2.82 -8.64 2.53
CA GLU A 741 -4.09 -9.30 2.19
C GLU A 741 -4.00 -10.36 1.11
N VAL A 742 -2.89 -10.38 0.37
CA VAL A 742 -2.54 -11.43 -0.59
C VAL A 742 -1.16 -12.01 -0.25
N PRO A 743 -0.96 -13.32 -0.41
CA PRO A 743 0.25 -13.99 0.07
C PRO A 743 1.49 -13.57 -0.73
N GLN A 744 2.68 -13.75 -0.14
CA GLN A 744 3.90 -13.80 -0.96
C GLN A 744 3.92 -15.09 -1.76
N TRP A 745 4.74 -15.13 -2.80
CA TRP A 745 4.85 -16.29 -3.67
C TRP A 745 6.26 -16.44 -4.21
N TYR A 746 6.57 -17.62 -4.72
CA TYR A 746 7.77 -17.90 -5.51
C TYR A 746 7.46 -19.02 -6.50
N ALA A 747 8.25 -19.15 -7.57
CA ALA A 747 8.14 -20.28 -8.48
C ALA A 747 9.11 -21.39 -8.03
N PRO A 748 8.61 -22.55 -7.57
CA PRO A 748 9.47 -23.65 -7.15
C PRO A 748 10.16 -24.31 -8.35
N THR A 749 11.35 -24.85 -8.12
CA THR A 749 12.16 -25.66 -9.04
C THR A 749 12.24 -27.11 -8.55
N PRO A 750 12.53 -28.09 -9.43
CA PRO A 750 12.97 -29.42 -9.01
C PRO A 750 14.20 -29.32 -8.08
N GLU A 751 14.39 -30.34 -7.23
CA GLU A 751 15.46 -30.38 -6.23
C GLU A 751 16.84 -30.00 -6.83
N GLY A 752 17.56 -29.11 -6.13
CA GLY A 752 18.91 -28.66 -6.49
C GLY A 752 19.01 -27.38 -7.33
N LYS A 753 17.91 -26.79 -7.82
CA LYS A 753 17.93 -25.49 -8.50
C LYS A 753 17.31 -24.38 -7.64
N PRO A 754 17.77 -23.12 -7.72
CA PRO A 754 17.22 -22.03 -6.94
C PRO A 754 15.80 -21.66 -7.42
N ALA A 755 14.94 -21.32 -6.46
CA ALA A 755 13.60 -20.81 -6.76
C ALA A 755 13.66 -19.52 -7.59
N GLY A 756 12.57 -19.21 -8.32
CA GLY A 756 12.52 -18.05 -9.21
C GLY A 756 11.20 -17.30 -9.19
N PHE A 757 11.00 -16.50 -10.22
CA PHE A 757 9.74 -15.82 -10.50
C PHE A 757 9.14 -16.33 -11.82
N ALA A 758 7.82 -16.31 -11.88
CA ALA A 758 7.04 -16.68 -13.04
C ALA A 758 5.92 -15.67 -13.27
N SER A 759 5.75 -15.22 -14.51
CA SER A 759 4.54 -14.51 -14.93
C SER A 759 3.48 -15.52 -15.39
N GLY A 760 2.21 -15.20 -15.13
CA GLY A 760 1.13 -16.14 -15.33
C GLY A 760 -0.22 -15.66 -14.80
N LEU A 761 -1.29 -16.22 -15.36
CA LEU A 761 -2.54 -16.43 -14.64
C LEU A 761 -2.54 -17.85 -14.05
N TRP A 762 -2.88 -17.98 -12.77
CA TRP A 762 -2.78 -19.22 -12.00
C TRP A 762 -4.08 -19.55 -11.26
N CYS A 763 -4.34 -20.84 -11.08
CA CYS A 763 -5.48 -21.37 -10.31
C CYS A 763 -5.06 -22.58 -9.46
N PRO A 764 -5.89 -22.99 -8.48
CA PRO A 764 -5.73 -24.28 -7.82
C PRO A 764 -5.81 -25.44 -8.81
N GLY A 765 -4.98 -26.47 -8.65
CA GLY A 765 -4.92 -27.62 -9.57
C GLY A 765 -6.08 -28.61 -9.42
N ASP A 766 -6.75 -28.61 -8.28
CA ASP A 766 -7.79 -29.55 -7.85
C ASP A 766 -9.24 -29.10 -8.14
N LYS A 767 -9.44 -27.83 -8.52
CA LYS A 767 -10.78 -27.20 -8.65
C LYS A 767 -10.99 -26.44 -9.96
N ALA A 768 -10.66 -27.05 -11.11
CA ALA A 768 -10.70 -26.32 -12.38
C ALA A 768 -12.10 -25.87 -12.85
N SER A 769 -13.20 -26.53 -12.43
CA SER A 769 -14.53 -26.33 -13.05
C SER A 769 -15.44 -25.28 -12.41
N ASP A 770 -15.24 -24.86 -11.16
CA ASP A 770 -16.05 -23.80 -10.49
C ASP A 770 -15.18 -22.77 -9.74
N ASN A 771 -13.90 -22.67 -10.10
CA ASN A 771 -13.01 -21.70 -9.49
C ASN A 771 -13.33 -20.28 -9.96
N ARG A 772 -13.58 -19.38 -9.00
CA ARG A 772 -13.79 -17.94 -9.26
C ARG A 772 -12.58 -17.08 -8.87
N VAL A 773 -11.56 -17.63 -8.20
CA VAL A 773 -10.43 -16.88 -7.67
C VAL A 773 -9.12 -17.31 -8.32
N PHE A 774 -8.42 -16.36 -8.91
CA PHE A 774 -7.19 -16.58 -9.68
C PHE A 774 -6.05 -15.71 -9.14
N ALA A 775 -4.82 -16.13 -9.41
CA ALA A 775 -3.65 -15.31 -9.15
C ALA A 775 -3.07 -14.77 -10.46
N SER A 776 -2.70 -13.51 -10.47
CA SER A 776 -2.16 -12.81 -11.64
C SER A 776 -0.78 -12.27 -11.28
N THR A 777 0.27 -12.81 -11.90
CA THR A 777 1.66 -12.37 -11.72
C THR A 777 2.21 -11.84 -13.04
N ALA A 778 2.88 -10.69 -13.00
CA ALA A 778 3.43 -10.02 -14.18
C ALA A 778 4.93 -10.30 -14.36
N ASP A 779 5.45 -9.95 -15.55
CA ASP A 779 6.88 -10.01 -15.82
C ASP A 779 7.65 -8.96 -15.01
N LEU A 780 8.97 -9.16 -14.91
CA LEU A 780 9.87 -8.14 -14.41
C LEU A 780 9.85 -6.91 -15.33
N PRO A 781 9.90 -5.68 -14.77
CA PRO A 781 10.08 -4.46 -15.56
C PRO A 781 11.31 -4.57 -16.48
N ARG A 782 11.25 -4.02 -17.69
CA ARG A 782 12.38 -3.99 -18.64
C ARG A 782 13.56 -3.20 -18.08
N SER A 783 13.26 -2.21 -17.23
CA SER A 783 14.21 -1.39 -16.48
C SER A 783 14.92 -2.13 -15.34
N PHE A 784 14.43 -3.31 -14.93
CA PHE A 784 15.05 -4.06 -13.84
C PHE A 784 16.36 -4.69 -14.30
N PRO A 785 17.49 -4.44 -13.61
CA PRO A 785 18.79 -4.98 -14.00
C PRO A 785 18.78 -6.51 -13.96
N LYS A 786 19.57 -7.14 -14.85
CA LYS A 786 19.76 -8.60 -14.82
C LYS A 786 20.52 -8.97 -13.56
N THR A 787 19.81 -9.39 -12.53
CA THR A 787 20.41 -9.87 -11.29
C THR A 787 20.96 -11.28 -11.46
N PRO A 788 22.23 -11.55 -11.06
CA PRO A 788 22.77 -12.90 -11.01
C PRO A 788 21.87 -13.84 -10.19
N ARG A 789 21.71 -15.09 -10.66
CA ARG A 789 20.97 -16.12 -9.92
C ARG A 789 21.78 -16.56 -8.71
N GLY A 790 21.10 -16.87 -7.61
CA GLY A 790 21.73 -17.39 -6.39
C GLY A 790 22.26 -16.34 -5.42
N LEU A 791 22.07 -15.04 -5.69
CA LEU A 791 22.38 -13.99 -4.71
C LEU A 791 21.51 -14.15 -3.47
N ARG A 792 22.12 -13.98 -2.31
CA ARG A 792 21.49 -14.15 -1.01
C ARG A 792 21.89 -13.00 -0.08
N LYS A 793 21.14 -12.82 0.99
CA LYS A 793 21.36 -11.83 2.06
C LYS A 793 21.53 -12.50 3.42
N LEU A 794 21.00 -13.71 3.59
CA LEU A 794 21.01 -14.43 4.86
C LEU A 794 22.19 -15.41 5.01
N GLY A 795 23.00 -15.61 3.98
CA GLY A 795 24.25 -16.40 4.04
C GLY A 795 25.43 -15.61 4.62
N ASP A 796 26.52 -16.31 4.92
CA ASP A 796 27.75 -15.73 5.51
C ASP A 796 28.89 -15.56 4.46
N ASP A 797 28.68 -16.01 3.23
CA ASP A 797 29.69 -15.99 2.17
C ASP A 797 29.90 -14.60 1.51
N VAL A 798 30.96 -14.47 0.72
CA VAL A 798 31.29 -13.22 0.01
C VAL A 798 30.17 -12.84 -0.99
N SER A 799 29.52 -13.83 -1.60
CA SER A 799 28.31 -13.64 -2.43
C SER A 799 27.21 -12.91 -1.67
N SER A 800 27.04 -13.23 -0.39
CA SER A 800 26.00 -12.65 0.47
C SER A 800 26.28 -11.21 0.85
N GLN A 801 27.55 -10.79 0.92
CA GLN A 801 27.89 -9.37 1.15
C GLN A 801 27.50 -8.50 -0.05
N TYR A 802 27.82 -8.96 -1.27
CA TYR A 802 27.34 -8.29 -2.49
C TYR A 802 25.82 -8.40 -2.62
N GLY A 803 25.26 -9.59 -2.40
CA GLY A 803 23.82 -9.85 -2.48
C GLY A 803 22.98 -9.03 -1.51
N ALA A 804 23.52 -8.68 -0.33
CA ALA A 804 22.91 -7.77 0.62
C ALA A 804 22.61 -6.40 0.00
N THR A 805 23.45 -5.88 -0.89
CA THR A 805 23.26 -4.57 -1.56
C THR A 805 22.19 -4.61 -2.64
N VAL A 806 21.86 -5.79 -3.16
CA VAL A 806 20.94 -5.93 -4.29
C VAL A 806 19.50 -5.89 -3.80
N SER A 807 18.69 -5.02 -4.39
CA SER A 807 17.25 -4.99 -4.11
C SER A 807 16.55 -6.17 -4.79
N ALA A 808 15.86 -6.99 -4.01
CA ALA A 808 15.08 -8.11 -4.51
C ALA A 808 13.72 -7.58 -4.97
N TRP A 809 13.52 -7.50 -6.28
CA TRP A 809 12.21 -7.18 -6.82
C TRP A 809 11.26 -8.35 -6.63
N ASN A 810 10.06 -8.08 -6.10
CA ASN A 810 9.00 -9.07 -5.97
C ASN A 810 7.86 -8.69 -6.92
N PRO A 811 7.62 -9.42 -8.02
CA PRO A 811 6.53 -9.10 -8.92
C PRO A 811 5.21 -9.17 -8.16
N GLN A 812 4.37 -8.15 -8.36
CA GLN A 812 3.14 -8.00 -7.62
C GLN A 812 2.19 -9.18 -7.89
N TYR A 813 1.83 -9.87 -6.81
CA TYR A 813 0.72 -10.81 -6.79
C TYR A 813 -0.58 -10.02 -6.76
N LEU A 814 -1.43 -10.26 -7.75
CA LEU A 814 -2.76 -9.69 -7.81
C LEU A 814 -3.76 -10.84 -7.76
N GLU A 815 -4.58 -10.89 -6.72
CA GLU A 815 -5.73 -11.80 -6.69
C GLU A 815 -6.82 -11.24 -7.60
N VAL A 816 -7.40 -12.10 -8.43
CA VAL A 816 -8.44 -11.75 -9.41
C VAL A 816 -9.65 -12.63 -9.11
N THR A 817 -10.75 -12.04 -8.68
CA THR A 817 -12.01 -12.74 -8.41
C THR A 817 -13.03 -12.40 -9.49
N SER A 818 -13.37 -13.38 -10.32
CA SER A 818 -14.48 -13.26 -11.28
C SER A 818 -15.80 -13.41 -10.53
N LEU A 819 -16.35 -12.28 -10.06
CA LEU A 819 -17.53 -12.26 -9.20
C LEU A 819 -18.80 -12.55 -9.99
N CYS A 820 -18.98 -11.85 -11.12
CA CYS A 820 -20.16 -11.97 -11.97
C CYS A 820 -19.75 -12.27 -13.42
N VAL A 821 -20.24 -13.38 -13.95
CA VAL A 821 -20.04 -13.80 -15.35
C VAL A 821 -21.36 -14.27 -15.96
N ALA A 822 -21.47 -14.31 -17.30
CA ALA A 822 -22.75 -14.68 -17.91
C ALA A 822 -23.02 -16.19 -17.84
N SER A 823 -21.98 -17.02 -17.75
CA SER A 823 -22.11 -18.47 -17.58
C SER A 823 -21.25 -19.02 -16.44
N GLY A 824 -21.84 -19.90 -15.63
CA GLY A 824 -21.12 -20.66 -14.61
C GLY A 824 -20.26 -21.80 -15.16
N ASP A 825 -20.49 -22.21 -16.41
CA ASP A 825 -19.80 -23.32 -17.04
C ASP A 825 -18.33 -22.96 -17.38
N ALA A 826 -17.38 -23.74 -16.89
CA ALA A 826 -15.95 -23.53 -17.10
C ALA A 826 -15.50 -23.74 -18.55
N ASP A 827 -16.23 -24.54 -19.33
CA ASP A 827 -15.96 -24.72 -20.75
C ASP A 827 -16.70 -23.69 -21.62
N SER A 828 -17.53 -22.84 -21.01
CA SER A 828 -18.17 -21.72 -21.70
C SER A 828 -17.13 -20.68 -22.15
N PRO A 829 -17.34 -20.06 -23.32
CA PRO A 829 -16.58 -18.89 -23.75
C PRO A 829 -16.73 -17.68 -22.80
N ASP A 830 -17.78 -17.66 -21.95
CA ASP A 830 -18.04 -16.62 -20.94
C ASP A 830 -17.67 -17.11 -19.51
N SER A 831 -16.68 -18.00 -19.40
CA SER A 831 -16.27 -18.57 -18.12
C SER A 831 -15.53 -17.57 -17.22
N ALA A 832 -15.50 -17.87 -15.91
CA ALA A 832 -14.72 -17.10 -14.93
C ALA A 832 -13.22 -17.01 -15.27
N ALA A 833 -12.64 -18.09 -15.81
CA ALA A 833 -11.24 -18.14 -16.20
C ALA A 833 -10.94 -17.22 -17.40
N GLU A 834 -11.87 -17.11 -18.34
CA GLU A 834 -11.73 -16.25 -19.52
C GLU A 834 -11.72 -14.77 -19.11
N TRP A 835 -12.66 -14.33 -18.27
CA TRP A 835 -12.70 -12.95 -17.78
C TRP A 835 -11.55 -12.60 -16.83
N ALA A 836 -11.08 -13.56 -16.04
CA ALA A 836 -9.85 -13.39 -15.27
C ALA A 836 -8.62 -13.23 -16.19
N SER A 837 -8.58 -13.95 -17.31
CA SER A 837 -7.55 -13.80 -18.34
C SER A 837 -7.62 -12.43 -19.01
N VAL A 838 -8.81 -11.93 -19.36
CA VAL A 838 -8.97 -10.58 -19.90
C VAL A 838 -8.45 -9.54 -18.91
N ALA A 839 -8.85 -9.61 -17.62
CA ALA A 839 -8.35 -8.70 -16.59
C ALA A 839 -6.82 -8.79 -16.39
N HIS A 840 -6.23 -9.99 -16.47
CA HIS A 840 -4.78 -10.19 -16.43
C HIS A 840 -4.07 -9.58 -17.65
N GLN A 841 -4.62 -9.79 -18.85
CA GLN A 841 -4.04 -9.30 -20.10
C GLN A 841 -4.06 -7.76 -20.18
N GLN A 842 -5.04 -7.09 -19.55
CA GLN A 842 -5.10 -5.63 -19.39
C GLN A 842 -3.94 -5.03 -18.57
N ARG A 843 -3.00 -5.84 -18.08
CA ARG A 843 -1.76 -5.38 -17.43
C ARG A 843 -0.57 -5.29 -18.37
N PHE A 844 -0.66 -5.84 -19.59
CA PHE A 844 0.47 -5.94 -20.51
C PHE A 844 0.28 -5.05 -21.73
N HIS A 845 1.34 -4.33 -22.09
CA HIS A 845 1.34 -3.34 -23.17
C HIS A 845 2.68 -3.36 -23.92
N ASP A 846 2.68 -2.84 -25.14
CA ASP A 846 3.89 -2.77 -25.96
C ASP A 846 4.86 -1.69 -25.47
N GLU A 847 4.32 -0.58 -24.96
CA GLU A 847 5.04 0.63 -24.61
C GLU A 847 5.43 0.73 -23.12
N TYR A 848 4.70 0.03 -22.24
CA TYR A 848 4.87 0.13 -20.79
C TYR A 848 5.40 -1.17 -20.19
N ASP A 849 6.12 -1.03 -19.08
CA ASP A 849 6.34 -2.15 -18.17
C ASP A 849 4.98 -2.65 -17.65
N PRO A 850 4.87 -3.95 -17.31
CA PRO A 850 3.59 -4.51 -16.88
C PRO A 850 2.96 -3.75 -15.71
N LEU A 851 1.69 -3.40 -15.86
CA LEU A 851 0.96 -2.60 -14.88
C LEU A 851 0.67 -3.40 -13.60
N ALA A 852 0.70 -2.69 -12.47
CA ALA A 852 0.29 -3.20 -11.15
C ALA A 852 -1.18 -3.66 -11.11
N GLN A 853 -2.03 -2.98 -11.88
CA GLN A 853 -3.48 -3.14 -11.92
C GLN A 853 -3.95 -3.18 -13.38
N PRO A 854 -5.09 -3.80 -13.71
CA PRO A 854 -5.69 -3.71 -15.03
C PRO A 854 -5.85 -2.25 -15.49
N PHE A 855 -5.64 -1.99 -16.78
CA PHE A 855 -5.50 -0.64 -17.32
C PHE A 855 -6.56 0.39 -16.88
N PRO A 856 -7.89 0.12 -16.93
CA PRO A 856 -8.89 1.09 -16.47
C PRO A 856 -8.76 1.46 -14.98
N VAL A 857 -8.44 0.47 -14.12
CA VAL A 857 -8.21 0.70 -12.68
C VAL A 857 -6.90 1.45 -12.45
N HIS A 858 -5.87 1.16 -13.25
CA HIS A 858 -4.62 1.91 -13.24
C HIS A 858 -4.84 3.39 -13.57
N LEU A 859 -5.62 3.71 -14.60
CA LEU A 859 -5.99 5.08 -14.94
C LEU A 859 -6.80 5.75 -13.82
N ALA A 860 -7.82 5.08 -13.30
CA ALA A 860 -8.65 5.62 -12.21
C ALA A 860 -7.80 5.95 -10.96
N LYS A 861 -6.84 5.08 -10.61
CA LYS A 861 -5.86 5.35 -9.55
C LYS A 861 -4.96 6.55 -9.90
N LYS A 862 -4.47 6.65 -11.13
CA LYS A 862 -3.59 7.75 -11.57
C LYS A 862 -4.27 9.12 -11.61
N ALA A 863 -5.60 9.16 -11.73
CA ALA A 863 -6.36 10.41 -11.63
C ALA A 863 -6.28 11.08 -10.25
N GLU A 864 -5.90 10.33 -9.20
CA GLU A 864 -5.64 10.84 -7.85
C GLU A 864 -4.68 12.03 -7.85
N GLU A 865 -3.68 12.03 -8.75
CA GLU A 865 -2.70 13.12 -8.91
C GLU A 865 -3.34 14.49 -9.24
N TYR A 866 -4.60 14.53 -9.67
CA TYR A 866 -5.37 15.75 -9.95
C TYR A 866 -6.62 15.90 -9.06
N CYS A 867 -6.95 14.89 -8.25
CA CYS A 867 -8.14 14.89 -7.40
C CYS A 867 -7.84 15.24 -5.94
N CYS A 868 -6.61 15.03 -5.47
CA CYS A 868 -6.22 15.36 -4.09
C CYS A 868 -5.73 16.80 -3.96
N SER A 869 -6.27 17.52 -2.98
CA SER A 869 -5.71 18.80 -2.52
C SER A 869 -4.30 18.58 -1.94
N THR A 870 -3.50 19.65 -1.89
CA THR A 870 -2.07 19.73 -1.51
C THR A 870 -1.71 19.28 -0.08
N GLU A 871 -2.53 18.46 0.58
CA GLU A 871 -2.19 17.85 1.87
C GLU A 871 -1.51 16.51 1.58
N SER A 872 -0.23 16.40 1.95
CA SER A 872 0.45 15.11 2.05
C SER A 872 -0.29 14.26 3.07
N THR A 873 -1.12 13.35 2.59
CA THR A 873 -1.69 12.26 3.39
C THR A 873 -0.58 11.28 3.77
N GLU A 874 0.28 11.67 4.70
CA GLU A 874 1.03 10.74 5.54
C GLU A 874 0.40 10.59 6.94
N ASP A 875 -0.66 11.36 7.24
CA ASP A 875 -1.34 11.37 8.55
C ASP A 875 -2.34 10.20 8.79
N GLU A 876 -2.31 9.12 7.99
CA GLU A 876 -3.13 7.92 8.23
C GLU A 876 -2.34 6.70 8.74
N VAL A 877 -1.21 6.93 9.41
CA VAL A 877 -0.58 5.93 10.27
C VAL A 877 -0.33 6.51 11.67
N GLU A 878 -1.41 6.92 12.35
CA GLU A 878 -1.42 7.00 13.82
C GLU A 878 -2.36 5.97 14.44
#